data_AF-A0A1Y5JX55-F1
#
_entry.id   AF-A0A1Y5JX55-F1
#
_cell.length_a   1.000
_cell.length_b   1.000
_cell.length_c   1.000
_cell.angle_alpha   90.00
_cell.angle_beta   90.00
_cell.angle_gamma   90.00
#
_symmetry.space_group_name_H-M   'P 1'
#
loop_
_entity.id
_entity.type
_entity.pdbx_description
1 polymer ?
#
loop_
_entity_poly.entity_id
_entity_poly.type
_entity_poly.pdbx_seq_one_letter_code
_entity_poly.pdbx_strand_id
1 'polypeptide(L)'
;MNLKHFALCAVAAAIMGCNSDSKDEGNSLGTIALSGTALMGETLSASVSDPDGISGDVKYYWYADNELIVGANSTTFTLTDAQVGMSITAQASYTDDGGINESHISDPTDDVAAVAFDATVSISGDTLVGSTLTANVSDENGFDSEIVVYEWYADSLLIEGEIQSELQLTEAQYGTMIRVKALFEDARGFDESPISAATSAVERVNTEGMVSISGVPTVGKTLSAEITDVDGATGTITYQWFADSVALTGETASEFVVKQAQLGQVITVQVIYTDDNGFAEDNLSEPTQAVTDEAININGSIIITGDIPRLENTLLTAQLDEQNGVDETSITYTWLADGVEIADTNSNTFTPTDYAGATISVKAIYTDNDGFDEIVTGVLDGTVYTQIISDSTELSNALTSGLVEGSVLGLNSAVYSDLPDILLTNAVTIRAVEGETPIFSGESCIHVASGVDGAGISGVTFKNLNTKADSFCENEEEAIVYSEGDNFVFSHNTMDGDVAASEIREETHHWIVLKGKGALVERNTFSNRNNAVKGSVIKMASSSTDHTVQYNLFSNSENPNYGESSLLLLNVGSTTGSDAADNSNFKVQYNRIDNFATGRRLMRVQTSSATIQGNTIINANGGISLEDGGFNTVSDNIIIRTTNINDTSDRPSGVIMTPLGHTVTNNYIAGSRASNKEAGGIVFSANPFSQATGGLPNSGNQAVLDAAGDFTLNVSNNTVLNSIQPIVFSTEIGSKARVGDCDELTAADDPVLYGLTKNFFKINFDANLIANGVGVDDTDESDDDISDALINGYFLANGDSSSAHAFEYDCDLINHEESLFSNNYGFTVSYASGDVEDEDWVDIRKLNGNGEFDSQGAVDQAPAENGKEVPELIIATEANTLTVTDPSGAQAIAGAKGLHYIQASEVGAGSTWTVEQE
;
A
#
# COMPACT_ATOMS: atom_id res chain seq x y z
N MET A 1 -31.82 34.71 32.55
CA MET A 1 -32.44 35.46 31.43
C MET A 1 -33.50 34.57 30.77
N ASN A 2 -34.79 34.92 30.83
CA ASN A 2 -35.82 34.48 29.86
C ASN A 2 -37.15 35.25 30.08
N LEU A 3 -37.57 36.02 29.07
CA LEU A 3 -38.84 36.74 29.02
C LEU A 3 -39.94 35.89 28.36
N LYS A 4 -41.14 35.86 28.95
CA LYS A 4 -42.45 35.73 28.25
C LYS A 4 -43.52 36.47 29.07
N HIS A 5 -43.74 37.76 28.87
CA HIS A 5 -44.75 38.41 27.99
C HIS A 5 -46.24 38.00 28.17
N PHE A 6 -47.00 38.98 28.70
CA PHE A 6 -48.36 39.47 28.38
C PHE A 6 -49.60 38.59 28.64
N ALA A 7 -50.56 39.12 29.44
CA ALA A 7 -51.71 39.88 28.91
C ALA A 7 -52.68 40.42 29.99
N LEU A 8 -53.09 41.68 29.78
CA LEU A 8 -54.42 42.29 29.97
C LEU A 8 -55.07 42.46 31.37
N CYS A 9 -55.01 43.73 31.81
CA CYS A 9 -56.14 44.64 32.04
C CYS A 9 -57.45 44.14 32.69
N ALA A 10 -57.72 44.74 33.85
CA ALA A 10 -58.81 45.70 34.11
C ALA A 10 -59.89 45.29 35.13
N VAL A 11 -60.22 46.31 35.95
CA VAL A 11 -61.48 46.62 36.64
C VAL A 11 -61.53 46.36 38.16
N ALA A 12 -61.71 47.49 38.87
CA ALA A 12 -62.26 47.73 40.22
C ALA A 12 -61.37 47.33 41.42
N ALA A 13 -60.93 48.20 42.33
CA ALA A 13 -61.41 49.54 42.71
C ALA A 13 -62.94 49.62 42.86
N ALA A 14 -63.47 48.96 43.88
CA ALA A 14 -64.68 49.41 44.57
C ALA A 14 -64.68 48.96 46.05
N ILE A 15 -64.55 49.96 46.93
CA ILE A 15 -65.05 50.07 48.31
C ILE A 15 -63.96 50.20 49.41
N MET A 16 -63.29 51.36 49.42
CA MET A 16 -63.38 52.32 50.55
C MET A 16 -64.32 53.43 50.07
N GLY A 17 -65.37 53.92 50.73
CA GLY A 17 -66.01 53.61 52.00
C GLY A 17 -67.29 54.46 52.12
N CYS A 18 -67.93 54.37 53.30
CA CYS A 18 -69.05 55.17 53.83
C CYS A 18 -70.51 54.78 53.51
N ASN A 19 -71.25 54.76 54.63
CA ASN A 19 -72.70 54.78 54.83
C ASN A 19 -73.45 53.49 54.53
N SER A 20 -74.34 52.99 55.39
CA SER A 20 -75.04 53.59 56.53
C SER A 20 -75.85 52.49 57.21
N ASP A 21 -76.18 52.68 58.48
CA ASP A 21 -77.47 52.25 59.04
C ASP A 21 -78.03 50.91 58.59
N SER A 22 -77.77 49.85 59.36
CA SER A 22 -78.80 49.15 60.15
C SER A 22 -78.26 47.80 60.63
N LYS A 23 -78.80 47.36 61.76
CA LYS A 23 -78.40 46.21 62.56
C LYS A 23 -78.70 44.87 61.88
N ASP A 24 -77.97 43.83 62.31
CA ASP A 24 -78.09 42.39 62.00
C ASP A 24 -77.70 42.01 60.55
N GLU A 25 -76.69 41.17 60.32
CA GLU A 25 -76.48 39.85 60.95
C GLU A 25 -75.08 39.66 61.53
N GLY A 26 -75.01 39.25 62.81
CA GLY A 26 -73.81 39.33 63.65
C GLY A 26 -72.80 38.21 63.47
N ASN A 27 -71.97 38.27 62.42
CA ASN A 27 -70.72 37.52 62.35
C ASN A 27 -69.49 38.46 62.46
N SER A 28 -68.48 38.07 63.23
CA SER A 28 -67.19 38.77 63.35
C SER A 28 -66.08 37.90 62.78
N LEU A 29 -65.50 38.30 61.64
CA LEU A 29 -64.51 37.48 60.92
C LEU A 29 -63.30 37.10 61.78
N GLY A 30 -62.86 35.85 61.67
CA GLY A 30 -61.62 35.38 62.29
C GLY A 30 -60.35 35.78 61.52
N THR A 31 -59.20 35.46 62.10
CA THR A 31 -57.87 35.82 61.60
C THR A 31 -56.92 34.62 61.59
N ILE A 32 -55.93 34.66 60.69
CA ILE A 32 -54.87 33.64 60.59
C ILE A 32 -53.52 34.32 60.84
N ALA A 33 -52.76 33.81 61.81
CA ALA A 33 -51.42 34.28 62.10
C ALA A 33 -50.39 33.17 61.87
N LEU A 34 -49.35 33.48 61.10
CA LEU A 34 -48.17 32.64 60.92
C LEU A 34 -47.14 32.93 62.01
N SER A 35 -46.48 31.87 62.49
CA SER A 35 -45.37 31.93 63.43
C SER A 35 -44.25 30.98 63.01
N GLY A 36 -43.02 31.28 63.39
CA GLY A 36 -41.81 30.62 62.90
C GLY A 36 -40.93 31.58 62.11
N THR A 37 -39.74 31.13 61.72
CA THR A 37 -38.79 31.93 60.95
C THR A 37 -38.82 31.47 59.49
N ALA A 38 -38.92 32.40 58.55
CA ALA A 38 -38.80 32.13 57.12
C ALA A 38 -37.32 31.89 56.76
N LEU A 39 -36.81 30.72 57.15
CA LEU A 39 -35.43 30.27 56.92
C LEU A 39 -35.46 28.81 56.46
N MET A 40 -34.66 28.46 55.45
CA MET A 40 -34.56 27.10 54.93
C MET A 40 -34.24 26.09 56.06
N GLY A 41 -34.99 24.99 56.10
CA GLY A 41 -34.93 23.98 57.16
C GLY A 41 -35.83 24.26 58.38
N GLU A 42 -36.27 25.51 58.59
CA GLU A 42 -37.18 25.87 59.69
C GLU A 42 -38.65 25.54 59.37
N THR A 43 -39.49 25.52 60.39
CA THR A 43 -40.91 25.17 60.27
C THR A 43 -41.82 26.34 60.63
N LEU A 44 -42.69 26.73 59.71
CA LEU A 44 -43.77 27.69 59.95
C LEU A 44 -45.00 26.99 60.52
N SER A 45 -45.75 27.69 61.37
CA SER A 45 -46.98 27.21 62.01
C SER A 45 -48.11 28.23 61.84
N ALA A 46 -49.27 27.77 61.36
CA ALA A 46 -50.46 28.58 61.18
C ALA A 46 -51.42 28.43 62.36
N SER A 47 -51.86 29.55 62.93
CA SER A 47 -52.85 29.60 64.00
C SER A 47 -54.07 30.41 63.56
N VAL A 48 -55.25 29.93 63.92
CA VAL A 48 -56.53 30.55 63.55
C VAL A 48 -57.25 30.96 64.82
N SER A 49 -57.79 32.19 64.84
CA SER A 49 -58.57 32.70 65.96
C SER A 49 -59.81 33.43 65.49
N ASP A 50 -60.93 33.18 66.15
CA ASP A 50 -62.22 33.81 65.87
C ASP A 50 -62.84 34.37 67.17
N PRO A 51 -63.46 35.57 67.17
CA PRO A 51 -64.07 36.15 68.37
C PRO A 51 -65.13 35.28 69.07
N ASP A 52 -65.89 34.47 68.32
CA ASP A 52 -66.93 33.60 68.90
C ASP A 52 -66.44 32.18 69.19
N GLY A 53 -65.23 31.83 68.74
CA GLY A 53 -64.56 30.55 68.98
C GLY A 53 -64.59 29.60 67.78
N ILE A 54 -63.70 28.60 67.80
CA ILE A 54 -63.61 27.55 66.77
C ILE A 54 -63.49 26.20 67.48
N SER A 55 -64.55 25.41 67.48
CA SER A 55 -64.57 24.05 68.04
C SER A 55 -64.49 22.94 66.98
N GLY A 56 -64.68 23.27 65.70
CA GLY A 56 -64.57 22.35 64.56
C GLY A 56 -63.15 22.17 64.00
N ASP A 57 -62.99 21.25 63.06
CA ASP A 57 -61.71 21.00 62.38
C ASP A 57 -61.35 22.16 61.42
N VAL A 58 -60.08 22.57 61.43
CA VAL A 58 -59.52 23.57 60.52
C VAL A 58 -58.74 22.88 59.41
N LYS A 59 -59.01 23.23 58.15
CA LYS A 59 -58.24 22.77 56.98
C LYS A 59 -57.27 23.85 56.53
N TYR A 60 -56.01 23.47 56.31
CA TYR A 60 -54.95 24.37 55.88
C TYR A 60 -54.51 24.08 54.45
N TYR A 61 -54.04 25.12 53.76
CA TYR A 61 -53.35 25.05 52.47
C TYR A 61 -52.23 26.08 52.47
N TRP A 62 -51.00 25.67 52.17
CA TRP A 62 -49.84 26.57 52.13
C TRP A 62 -49.52 26.99 50.71
N TYR A 63 -49.05 28.23 50.56
CA TYR A 63 -48.69 28.83 49.29
C TYR A 63 -47.30 29.45 49.37
N ALA A 64 -46.53 29.36 48.29
CA ALA A 64 -45.29 30.10 48.10
C ALA A 64 -45.50 31.07 46.93
N ASP A 65 -45.28 32.37 47.14
CA ASP A 65 -45.56 33.45 46.18
C ASP A 65 -46.94 33.36 45.51
N ASN A 66 -47.95 32.99 46.31
CA ASN A 66 -49.35 32.79 45.92
C ASN A 66 -49.61 31.53 45.05
N GLU A 67 -48.63 30.67 44.82
CA GLU A 67 -48.83 29.35 44.21
C GLU A 67 -49.03 28.27 45.28
N LEU A 68 -50.00 27.39 45.07
CA LEU A 68 -50.36 26.33 46.02
C LEU A 68 -49.25 25.28 46.12
N ILE A 69 -48.76 25.05 47.33
CA ILE A 69 -47.83 23.95 47.63
C ILE A 69 -48.63 22.66 47.80
N VAL A 70 -48.68 21.85 46.74
CA VAL A 70 -49.48 20.63 46.71
C VAL A 70 -49.09 19.68 47.86
N GLY A 71 -50.08 19.31 48.67
CA GLY A 71 -49.91 18.36 49.78
C GLY A 71 -49.56 18.99 51.13
N ALA A 72 -49.21 20.27 51.18
CA ALA A 72 -49.00 21.01 52.42
C ALA A 72 -50.36 21.42 53.02
N ASN A 73 -50.98 20.50 53.76
CA ASN A 73 -52.30 20.71 54.38
C ASN A 73 -52.29 20.61 55.92
N SER A 74 -51.10 20.60 56.53
CA SER A 74 -50.93 20.53 57.98
C SER A 74 -50.99 21.92 58.61
N THR A 75 -51.18 21.97 59.93
CA THR A 75 -51.04 23.20 60.73
C THR A 75 -49.63 23.79 60.65
N THR A 76 -48.64 23.00 60.24
CA THR A 76 -47.24 23.40 60.12
C THR A 76 -46.66 23.05 58.74
N PHE A 77 -45.67 23.81 58.28
CA PHE A 77 -44.97 23.59 57.01
C PHE A 77 -43.47 23.83 57.17
N THR A 78 -42.64 22.82 56.87
CA THR A 78 -41.18 22.90 56.91
C THR A 78 -40.65 23.42 55.57
N LEU A 79 -39.79 24.43 55.63
CA LEU A 79 -39.24 25.11 54.47
C LEU A 79 -38.08 24.30 53.88
N THR A 80 -38.12 24.08 52.57
CA THR A 80 -37.06 23.39 51.82
C THR A 80 -36.40 24.34 50.83
N ASP A 81 -35.35 23.89 50.14
CA ASP A 81 -34.67 24.68 49.09
C ASP A 81 -35.64 25.22 48.03
N ALA A 82 -36.71 24.49 47.73
CA ALA A 82 -37.70 24.90 46.74
C ALA A 82 -38.49 26.16 47.12
N GLN A 83 -38.43 26.60 48.39
CA GLN A 83 -39.10 27.80 48.87
C GLN A 83 -38.17 28.99 49.10
N VAL A 84 -36.85 28.85 48.94
CA VAL A 84 -35.89 29.96 49.15
C VAL A 84 -36.21 31.13 48.22
N GLY A 85 -36.24 32.34 48.77
CA GLY A 85 -36.58 33.57 48.06
C GLY A 85 -38.07 33.80 47.82
N MET A 86 -38.94 32.88 48.27
CA MET A 86 -40.40 33.01 48.14
C MET A 86 -41.01 33.43 49.47
N SER A 87 -42.07 34.25 49.41
CA SER A 87 -42.91 34.56 50.57
C SER A 87 -43.93 33.45 50.81
N ILE A 88 -44.21 33.10 52.07
CA ILE A 88 -45.12 32.00 52.41
C ILE A 88 -46.43 32.55 53.00
N THR A 89 -47.56 32.04 52.53
CA THR A 89 -48.89 32.30 53.12
C THR A 89 -49.60 30.99 53.43
N ALA A 90 -50.52 31.01 54.40
CA ALA A 90 -51.42 29.89 54.65
C ALA A 90 -52.89 30.33 54.53
N GLN A 91 -53.67 29.54 53.79
CA GLN A 91 -55.12 29.61 53.81
C GLN A 91 -55.65 28.64 54.84
N ALA A 92 -56.61 29.08 55.66
CA ALA A 92 -57.35 28.21 56.56
C ALA A 92 -58.85 28.33 56.33
N SER A 93 -59.54 27.20 56.26
CA SER A 93 -61.00 27.13 56.15
C SER A 93 -61.59 26.30 57.29
N TYR A 94 -62.61 26.85 57.95
CA TYR A 94 -63.24 26.30 59.15
C TYR A 94 -64.70 26.78 59.29
N THR A 95 -65.44 26.17 60.22
CA THR A 95 -66.74 26.67 60.69
C THR A 95 -66.55 27.20 62.11
N ASP A 96 -66.95 28.45 62.36
CA ASP A 96 -66.91 29.05 63.70
C ASP A 96 -67.99 28.46 64.64
N ASP A 97 -67.94 28.81 65.92
CA ASP A 97 -68.92 28.38 66.92
C ASP A 97 -70.29 29.08 66.76
N GLY A 98 -70.38 30.10 65.90
CA GLY A 98 -71.62 30.72 65.41
C GLY A 98 -72.29 29.93 64.27
N GLY A 99 -71.62 28.93 63.72
CA GLY A 99 -72.10 28.06 62.63
C GLY A 99 -71.86 28.60 61.22
N ILE A 100 -71.01 29.62 61.04
CA ILE A 100 -70.67 30.22 59.74
C ILE A 100 -69.36 29.64 59.20
N ASN A 101 -69.31 29.36 57.90
CA ASN A 101 -68.09 28.90 57.23
C ASN A 101 -67.22 30.08 56.83
N GLU A 102 -65.96 30.08 57.27
CA GLU A 102 -64.96 31.08 56.94
C GLU A 102 -63.78 30.48 56.18
N SER A 103 -63.12 31.32 55.38
CA SER A 103 -61.88 30.97 54.69
C SER A 103 -61.06 32.23 54.44
N HIS A 104 -59.89 32.30 55.06
CA HIS A 104 -58.99 33.46 54.97
C HIS A 104 -57.59 33.03 54.56
N ILE A 105 -56.80 33.96 54.06
CA ILE A 105 -55.37 33.78 53.79
C ILE A 105 -54.62 34.69 54.78
N SER A 106 -53.55 34.18 55.39
CA SER A 106 -52.69 34.96 56.27
C SER A 106 -51.98 36.08 55.50
N ASP A 107 -51.43 37.06 56.22
CA ASP A 107 -50.39 37.90 55.66
C ASP A 107 -49.17 37.04 55.26
N PRO A 108 -48.40 37.42 54.22
CA PRO A 108 -47.20 36.71 53.82
C PRO A 108 -46.09 36.85 54.86
N THR A 109 -45.26 35.81 54.99
CA THR A 109 -43.96 35.93 55.67
C THR A 109 -43.02 36.83 54.88
N ASP A 110 -41.90 37.24 55.50
CA ASP A 110 -40.72 37.64 54.73
C ASP A 110 -40.28 36.48 53.80
N ASP A 111 -39.53 36.80 52.75
CA ASP A 111 -38.99 35.79 51.82
C ASP A 111 -38.09 34.81 52.58
N VAL A 112 -38.22 33.52 52.26
CA VAL A 112 -37.45 32.46 52.94
C VAL A 112 -35.95 32.64 52.66
N ALA A 113 -35.16 32.86 53.71
CA ALA A 113 -33.71 32.98 53.62
C ALA A 113 -33.03 31.61 53.46
N ALA A 114 -31.87 31.58 52.79
CA ALA A 114 -31.00 30.40 52.69
C ALA A 114 -30.06 30.29 53.91
N VAL A 115 -29.47 29.10 54.10
CA VAL A 115 -28.40 28.84 55.09
C VAL A 115 -27.10 28.53 54.32
N ALA A 116 -25.98 29.08 54.80
CA ALA A 116 -24.64 28.89 54.25
C ALA A 116 -24.02 27.55 54.66
N PHE A 117 -23.17 26.99 53.79
CA PHE A 117 -22.34 25.81 54.02
C PHE A 117 -20.88 26.18 53.77
N ASP A 118 -19.95 25.61 54.53
CA ASP A 118 -18.52 25.96 54.38
C ASP A 118 -17.89 25.19 53.20
N ALA A 119 -17.23 25.90 52.28
CA ALA A 119 -16.43 25.27 51.22
C ALA A 119 -15.04 24.83 51.71
N THR A 120 -14.40 23.92 50.97
CA THR A 120 -13.01 23.46 51.22
C THR A 120 -12.18 23.44 49.94
N VAL A 121 -10.86 23.59 50.06
CA VAL A 121 -9.91 23.44 48.95
C VAL A 121 -8.69 22.62 49.37
N SER A 122 -8.24 21.73 48.50
CA SER A 122 -7.05 20.87 48.71
C SER A 122 -6.11 20.92 47.51
N ILE A 123 -4.83 20.60 47.71
CA ILE A 123 -3.83 20.56 46.64
C ILE A 123 -3.43 19.11 46.38
N SER A 124 -3.36 18.70 45.12
CA SER A 124 -2.79 17.43 44.65
C SER A 124 -1.66 17.68 43.66
N GLY A 125 -0.75 16.71 43.52
CA GLY A 125 0.42 16.79 42.63
C GLY A 125 1.73 16.67 43.42
N ASP A 126 2.83 16.49 42.69
CA ASP A 126 4.16 16.35 43.29
C ASP A 126 4.78 17.72 43.57
N THR A 127 5.41 17.86 44.74
CA THR A 127 6.12 19.10 45.12
C THR A 127 7.55 19.10 44.58
N LEU A 128 7.68 18.99 43.25
CA LEU A 128 8.96 19.03 42.55
C LEU A 128 8.96 20.17 41.53
N VAL A 129 10.10 20.86 41.36
CA VAL A 129 10.27 21.82 40.26
C VAL A 129 9.93 21.14 38.92
N GLY A 130 9.17 21.82 38.08
CA GLY A 130 8.67 21.32 36.80
C GLY A 130 7.32 20.60 36.88
N SER A 131 6.89 20.16 38.07
CA SER A 131 5.59 19.50 38.27
C SER A 131 4.43 20.49 38.36
N THR A 132 3.22 20.03 38.08
CA THR A 132 1.98 20.83 38.21
C THR A 132 1.23 20.42 39.46
N LEU A 133 0.86 21.41 40.28
CA LEU A 133 -0.08 21.26 41.39
C LEU A 133 -1.50 21.62 40.94
N THR A 134 -2.49 20.88 41.41
CA THR A 134 -3.90 21.11 41.10
C THR A 134 -4.68 21.41 42.38
N ALA A 135 -5.45 22.50 42.36
CA ALA A 135 -6.40 22.88 43.40
C ALA A 135 -7.74 22.19 43.18
N ASN A 136 -8.24 21.50 44.20
CA ASN A 136 -9.50 20.77 44.19
C ASN A 136 -10.46 21.40 45.21
N VAL A 137 -11.48 22.10 44.72
CA VAL A 137 -12.53 22.75 45.53
C VAL A 137 -13.71 21.79 45.73
N SER A 138 -14.25 21.75 46.94
CA SER A 138 -15.46 20.98 47.27
C SER A 138 -16.39 21.80 48.15
N ASP A 139 -17.67 21.77 47.81
CA ASP A 139 -18.75 22.46 48.52
C ASP A 139 -20.04 21.62 48.46
N GLU A 140 -20.85 21.61 49.53
CA GLU A 140 -21.96 20.67 49.70
C GLU A 140 -23.21 21.06 48.88
N ASN A 141 -23.46 22.36 48.70
CA ASN A 141 -24.57 22.88 47.89
C ASN A 141 -24.17 23.21 46.45
N GLY A 142 -22.89 23.09 46.12
CA GLY A 142 -22.37 23.16 44.77
C GLY A 142 -22.09 24.59 44.32
N PHE A 143 -21.33 24.70 43.24
CA PHE A 143 -20.86 25.96 42.67
C PHE A 143 -20.60 25.78 41.17
N ASP A 144 -20.48 26.89 40.45
CA ASP A 144 -19.99 26.87 39.07
C ASP A 144 -18.46 26.87 39.09
N SER A 145 -17.83 25.83 38.55
CA SER A 145 -16.36 25.74 38.52
C SER A 145 -15.70 26.82 37.66
N GLU A 146 -16.43 27.40 36.71
CA GLU A 146 -15.88 28.41 35.78
C GLU A 146 -15.69 29.80 36.44
N ILE A 147 -16.34 30.06 37.58
CA ILE A 147 -16.25 31.35 38.28
C ILE A 147 -15.21 31.36 39.41
N VAL A 148 -14.56 30.24 39.69
CA VAL A 148 -13.58 30.14 40.77
C VAL A 148 -12.29 30.85 40.37
N VAL A 149 -11.89 31.84 41.18
CA VAL A 149 -10.60 32.53 41.06
C VAL A 149 -9.65 31.98 42.11
N TYR A 150 -8.46 31.57 41.69
CA TYR A 150 -7.44 31.05 42.58
C TYR A 150 -6.40 32.12 42.94
N GLU A 151 -5.86 32.04 44.15
CA GLU A 151 -4.68 32.80 44.56
C GLU A 151 -3.67 31.80 45.14
N TRP A 152 -2.57 31.59 44.43
CA TRP A 152 -1.49 30.71 44.86
C TRP A 152 -0.43 31.45 45.67
N TYR A 153 0.07 30.82 46.72
CA TYR A 153 1.04 31.40 47.64
C TYR A 153 2.26 30.48 47.79
N ALA A 154 3.45 31.05 47.66
CA ALA A 154 4.71 30.44 48.07
C ALA A 154 5.05 30.91 49.49
N ASP A 155 5.04 30.00 50.44
CA ASP A 155 5.03 30.24 51.89
C ASP A 155 3.87 31.15 52.33
N SER A 156 4.12 32.46 52.35
CA SER A 156 3.15 33.52 52.70
C SER A 156 3.13 34.65 51.66
N LEU A 157 3.87 34.53 50.56
CA LEU A 157 3.93 35.50 49.48
C LEU A 157 3.02 35.05 48.33
N LEU A 158 2.18 35.96 47.82
CA LEU A 158 1.34 35.71 46.66
C LEU A 158 2.21 35.51 45.41
N ILE A 159 1.90 34.48 44.62
CA ILE A 159 2.48 34.27 43.30
C ILE A 159 1.64 35.08 42.31
N GLU A 160 2.13 36.24 41.89
CA GLU A 160 1.37 37.15 41.03
C GLU A 160 1.02 36.51 39.67
N GLY A 161 -0.24 36.67 39.24
CA GLY A 161 -0.73 36.22 37.93
C GLY A 161 -1.31 34.80 37.89
N GLU A 162 -1.09 34.00 38.93
CA GLU A 162 -1.55 32.61 39.00
C GLU A 162 -2.98 32.53 39.55
N ILE A 163 -3.96 32.52 38.63
CA ILE A 163 -5.40 32.57 38.93
C ILE A 163 -6.19 31.32 38.51
N GLN A 164 -5.51 30.31 37.98
CA GLN A 164 -6.13 29.06 37.49
C GLN A 164 -6.08 27.96 38.56
N SER A 165 -6.84 26.89 38.34
CA SER A 165 -6.87 25.71 39.24
C SER A 165 -5.57 24.90 39.21
N GLU A 166 -4.64 25.22 38.32
CA GLU A 166 -3.35 24.55 38.19
C GLU A 166 -2.22 25.56 38.36
N LEU A 167 -1.14 25.14 39.03
CA LEU A 167 0.10 25.90 39.20
C LEU A 167 1.29 25.03 38.79
N GLN A 168 2.03 25.46 37.76
CA GLN A 168 3.31 24.83 37.43
C GLN A 168 4.41 25.35 38.39
N LEU A 169 5.10 24.43 39.06
CA LEU A 169 6.21 24.77 39.94
C LEU A 169 7.46 25.09 39.13
N THR A 170 8.05 26.24 39.41
CA THR A 170 9.30 26.67 38.77
C THR A 170 10.43 26.75 39.80
N GLU A 171 11.63 27.03 39.31
CA GLU A 171 12.81 27.31 40.16
C GLU A 171 12.55 28.38 41.23
N ALA A 172 11.67 29.36 40.96
CA ALA A 172 11.33 30.41 41.91
C ALA A 172 10.61 29.88 43.18
N GLN A 173 9.98 28.70 43.10
CA GLN A 173 9.28 28.07 44.22
C GLN A 173 10.14 27.05 44.98
N TYR A 174 11.36 26.76 44.54
CA TYR A 174 12.23 25.80 45.23
C TYR A 174 12.41 26.14 46.72
N GLY A 175 12.22 25.14 47.57
CA GLY A 175 12.32 25.25 49.02
C GLY A 175 11.12 25.92 49.71
N THR A 176 10.12 26.42 48.97
CA THR A 176 8.92 27.05 49.53
C THR A 176 7.79 26.04 49.71
N MET A 177 6.85 26.28 50.64
CA MET A 177 5.62 25.49 50.79
C MET A 177 4.46 26.18 50.07
N ILE A 178 3.69 25.44 49.28
CA ILE A 178 2.61 26.02 48.48
C ILE A 178 1.27 25.96 49.21
N ARG A 179 0.48 27.04 49.09
CA ARG A 179 -0.94 27.10 49.49
C ARG A 179 -1.77 27.70 48.37
N VAL A 180 -3.06 27.37 48.32
CA VAL A 180 -4.02 27.99 47.41
C VAL A 180 -5.22 28.49 48.19
N LYS A 181 -5.73 29.66 47.80
CA LYS A 181 -7.01 30.19 48.22
C LYS A 181 -7.94 30.20 47.01
N ALA A 182 -9.15 29.66 47.15
CA ALA A 182 -10.19 29.71 46.11
C ALA A 182 -11.22 30.77 46.49
N LEU A 183 -11.61 31.64 45.56
CA LEU A 183 -12.65 32.66 45.75
C LEU A 183 -13.77 32.45 44.74
N PHE A 184 -15.01 32.28 45.18
CA PHE A 184 -16.18 32.08 44.32
C PHE A 184 -17.47 32.40 45.06
N GLU A 185 -18.58 32.52 44.33
CA GLU A 185 -19.93 32.55 44.89
C GLU A 185 -20.54 31.15 44.72
N ASP A 186 -21.11 30.57 45.77
CA ASP A 186 -21.76 29.26 45.70
C ASP A 186 -23.10 29.29 44.93
N ALA A 187 -23.74 28.15 44.71
CA ALA A 187 -25.02 28.05 44.01
C ALA A 187 -26.18 28.78 44.72
N ARG A 188 -25.99 29.27 45.96
CA ARG A 188 -26.98 29.97 46.79
C ARG A 188 -26.69 31.46 46.94
N GLY A 189 -25.60 31.97 46.35
CA GLY A 189 -25.25 33.39 46.40
C GLY A 189 -24.39 33.77 47.61
N PHE A 190 -23.70 32.83 48.26
CA PHE A 190 -22.75 33.12 49.34
C PHE A 190 -21.31 33.18 48.81
N ASP A 191 -20.59 34.23 49.19
CA ASP A 191 -19.16 34.39 48.86
C ASP A 191 -18.30 33.43 49.72
N GLU A 192 -17.59 32.53 49.04
CA GLU A 192 -16.69 31.53 49.62
C GLU A 192 -15.22 31.91 49.44
N SER A 193 -14.38 31.58 50.43
CA SER A 193 -12.94 31.87 50.38
C SER A 193 -12.00 30.87 51.09
N PRO A 194 -12.14 29.54 50.88
CA PRO A 194 -11.34 28.54 51.59
C PRO A 194 -9.85 28.61 51.22
N ILE A 195 -8.99 28.24 52.18
CA ILE A 195 -7.53 28.16 52.03
C ILE A 195 -7.08 26.72 52.31
N SER A 196 -6.21 26.18 51.46
CA SER A 196 -5.67 24.83 51.60
C SER A 196 -4.69 24.71 52.77
N ALA A 197 -4.41 23.47 53.20
CA ALA A 197 -3.19 23.18 53.94
C ALA A 197 -1.94 23.48 53.07
N ALA A 198 -0.80 23.72 53.71
CA ALA A 198 0.47 23.82 52.98
C ALA A 198 0.94 22.46 52.49
N THR A 199 1.55 22.45 51.31
CA THR A 199 2.30 21.30 50.81
C THR A 199 3.60 21.08 51.59
N SER A 200 4.31 19.99 51.31
CA SER A 200 5.76 19.91 51.57
C SER A 200 6.50 21.01 50.83
N ALA A 201 7.72 21.32 51.29
CA ALA A 201 8.60 22.23 50.55
C ALA A 201 8.89 21.67 49.16
N VAL A 202 8.92 22.53 48.14
CA VAL A 202 9.24 22.13 46.78
C VAL A 202 10.70 21.69 46.71
N GLU A 203 10.92 20.46 46.25
CA GLU A 203 12.24 19.87 46.07
C GLU A 203 12.63 19.89 44.57
N ARG A 204 13.88 19.52 44.28
CA ARG A 204 14.37 19.25 42.92
C ARG A 204 15.08 17.91 42.92
N VAL A 205 15.13 17.24 41.78
CA VAL A 205 15.85 15.98 41.59
C VAL A 205 17.13 16.27 40.82
N ASN A 206 18.19 15.51 41.10
CA ASN A 206 19.45 15.64 40.39
C ASN A 206 19.33 15.21 38.92
N THR A 207 20.01 15.93 38.02
CA THR A 207 20.23 15.52 36.63
C THR A 207 21.70 15.16 36.48
N GLU A 208 22.01 13.86 36.38
CA GLU A 208 23.40 13.38 36.31
C GLU A 208 24.10 13.93 35.05
N GLY A 209 25.32 14.44 35.22
CA GLY A 209 26.14 14.93 34.12
C GLY A 209 26.83 13.83 33.34
N MET A 210 27.48 14.19 32.23
CA MET A 210 28.27 13.27 31.42
C MET A 210 29.69 13.80 31.19
N VAL A 211 30.65 12.88 31.07
CA VAL A 211 32.02 13.21 30.65
C VAL A 211 32.39 12.44 29.38
N SER A 212 32.97 13.16 28.42
CA SER A 212 33.57 12.58 27.21
C SER A 212 35.05 12.93 27.12
N ILE A 213 35.79 12.17 26.32
CA ILE A 213 37.18 12.47 25.98
C ILE A 213 37.21 13.04 24.57
N SER A 214 37.80 14.22 24.39
CA SER A 214 38.13 14.79 23.09
C SER A 214 39.63 14.62 22.79
N GLY A 215 39.97 14.47 21.50
CA GLY A 215 41.34 14.28 21.03
C GLY A 215 41.70 12.82 20.71
N VAL A 216 42.87 12.64 20.10
CA VAL A 216 43.29 11.36 19.51
C VAL A 216 44.09 10.54 20.51
N PRO A 217 43.77 9.25 20.73
CA PRO A 217 44.60 8.35 21.54
C PRO A 217 45.87 7.94 20.77
N THR A 218 46.66 8.88 20.26
CA THR A 218 47.95 8.62 19.58
C THR A 218 49.09 9.08 20.46
N VAL A 219 50.18 8.32 20.50
CA VAL A 219 51.37 8.69 21.29
C VAL A 219 51.84 10.12 20.97
N GLY A 220 51.95 10.94 22.02
CA GLY A 220 52.40 12.34 21.94
C GLY A 220 51.28 13.37 21.70
N LYS A 221 50.03 12.94 21.50
CA LYS A 221 48.86 13.82 21.41
C LYS A 221 48.22 14.06 22.79
N THR A 222 47.43 15.12 22.89
CA THR A 222 46.69 15.48 24.10
C THR A 222 45.23 15.02 23.97
N LEU A 223 44.73 14.36 25.01
CA LEU A 223 43.33 14.08 25.26
C LEU A 223 42.80 15.11 26.25
N SER A 224 41.57 15.58 26.08
CA SER A 224 40.91 16.51 26.99
C SER A 224 39.61 15.91 27.51
N ALA A 225 39.29 16.15 28.77
CA ALA A 225 38.03 15.74 29.38
C ALA A 225 37.01 16.88 29.22
N GLU A 226 35.88 16.59 28.57
CA GLU A 226 34.78 17.53 28.35
C GLU A 226 33.58 17.12 29.20
N ILE A 227 32.97 18.08 29.90
CA ILE A 227 31.82 17.84 30.78
C ILE A 227 30.60 18.46 30.14
N THR A 228 29.53 17.68 30.02
CA THR A 228 28.20 18.17 29.61
C THR A 228 27.23 17.92 30.74
N ASP A 229 26.67 19.00 31.29
CA ASP A 229 25.73 18.96 32.39
C ASP A 229 24.66 20.04 32.19
N VAL A 230 23.39 19.66 32.26
CA VAL A 230 22.24 20.56 32.10
C VAL A 230 22.18 21.60 33.21
N ASP A 231 22.56 21.18 34.41
CA ASP A 231 22.51 22.00 35.61
C ASP A 231 23.86 22.71 35.86
N GLY A 232 24.82 22.55 34.95
CA GLY A 232 26.10 23.25 34.95
C GLY A 232 27.16 22.64 35.87
N ALA A 233 28.43 22.79 35.49
CA ALA A 233 29.57 22.24 36.21
C ALA A 233 30.57 23.34 36.63
N THR A 234 30.11 24.44 37.23
CA THR A 234 30.98 25.59 37.54
C THR A 234 31.79 25.44 38.84
N GLY A 235 31.53 24.36 39.59
CA GLY A 235 32.20 24.02 40.84
C GLY A 235 33.68 23.63 40.73
N THR A 236 34.24 23.11 41.82
CA THR A 236 35.59 22.54 41.79
C THR A 236 35.55 21.15 41.15
N ILE A 237 36.22 21.00 40.02
CA ILE A 237 36.28 19.73 39.28
C ILE A 237 37.60 19.01 39.58
N THR A 238 37.53 17.70 39.79
CA THR A 238 38.69 16.82 39.93
C THR A 238 38.71 15.76 38.85
N TYR A 239 39.88 15.51 38.27
CA TYR A 239 40.08 14.57 37.17
C TYR A 239 41.02 13.45 37.62
N GLN A 240 40.81 12.23 37.10
CA GLN A 240 41.76 11.14 37.20
C GLN A 240 41.72 10.30 35.91
N TRP A 241 42.85 10.23 35.21
CA TRP A 241 42.96 9.43 33.98
C TRP A 241 43.35 7.98 34.28
N PHE A 242 42.88 7.05 33.44
CA PHE A 242 43.14 5.62 33.55
C PHE A 242 43.60 5.06 32.19
N ALA A 243 44.40 4.01 32.23
CA ALA A 243 44.70 3.19 31.06
C ALA A 243 44.39 1.72 31.38
N ASP A 244 43.60 1.05 30.55
CA ASP A 244 43.03 -0.29 30.82
C ASP A 244 42.45 -0.41 32.24
N SER A 245 41.67 0.60 32.64
CA SER A 245 41.07 0.72 33.99
C SER A 245 42.06 0.85 35.16
N VAL A 246 43.35 1.06 34.89
CA VAL A 246 44.38 1.32 35.92
C VAL A 246 44.69 2.80 35.99
N ALA A 247 44.57 3.40 37.17
CA ALA A 247 44.80 4.83 37.38
C ALA A 247 46.24 5.25 37.01
N LEU A 248 46.35 6.26 36.15
CA LEU A 248 47.61 6.87 35.78
C LEU A 248 48.06 7.85 36.87
N THR A 249 49.12 7.48 37.58
CA THR A 249 49.57 8.24 38.77
C THR A 249 49.99 9.65 38.40
N GLY A 250 49.32 10.65 39.00
CA GLY A 250 49.64 12.07 38.84
C GLY A 250 48.96 12.76 37.65
N GLU A 251 48.20 12.02 36.85
CA GLU A 251 47.42 12.56 35.73
C GLU A 251 46.04 13.01 36.23
N THR A 252 45.98 14.22 36.77
CA THR A 252 44.78 14.80 37.40
C THR A 252 44.36 16.15 36.81
N ALA A 253 44.88 16.49 35.64
CA ALA A 253 44.46 17.68 34.89
C ALA A 253 43.28 17.34 33.97
N SER A 254 42.58 18.36 33.49
CA SER A 254 41.56 18.22 32.44
C SER A 254 42.13 17.74 31.11
N GLU A 255 43.45 17.82 30.95
CA GLU A 255 44.19 17.38 29.77
C GLU A 255 45.19 16.27 30.14
N PHE A 256 45.34 15.29 29.25
CA PHE A 256 46.30 14.19 29.37
C PHE A 256 47.09 14.00 28.07
N VAL A 257 48.41 14.09 28.15
CA VAL A 257 49.29 13.78 27.01
C VAL A 257 49.58 12.29 26.97
N VAL A 258 49.15 11.63 25.90
CA VAL A 258 49.34 10.20 25.66
C VAL A 258 50.83 9.89 25.52
N LYS A 259 51.34 8.89 26.25
CA LYS A 259 52.77 8.53 26.23
C LYS A 259 52.95 7.16 25.60
N GLN A 260 54.19 6.84 25.21
CA GLN A 260 54.52 5.52 24.64
C GLN A 260 54.10 4.35 25.53
N ALA A 261 54.08 4.55 26.86
CA ALA A 261 53.70 3.52 27.81
C ALA A 261 52.22 3.11 27.72
N GLN A 262 51.37 3.92 27.09
CA GLN A 262 49.95 3.64 26.86
C GLN A 262 49.68 2.95 25.52
N LEU A 263 50.69 2.73 24.67
CA LEU A 263 50.49 2.11 23.35
C LEU A 263 49.73 0.78 23.46
N GLY A 264 48.63 0.67 22.71
CA GLY A 264 47.72 -0.48 22.69
C GLY A 264 46.70 -0.54 23.83
N GLN A 265 46.69 0.42 24.76
CA GLN A 265 45.75 0.49 25.88
C GLN A 265 44.60 1.45 25.55
N VAL A 266 43.44 1.25 26.15
CA VAL A 266 42.33 2.23 26.08
C VAL A 266 42.43 3.23 27.22
N ILE A 267 42.01 4.47 26.99
CA ILE A 267 42.07 5.56 27.99
C ILE A 267 40.66 5.89 28.46
N THR A 268 40.49 6.10 29.77
CA THR A 268 39.27 6.68 30.35
C THR A 268 39.63 7.81 31.32
N VAL A 269 38.67 8.69 31.63
CA VAL A 269 38.82 9.74 32.63
C VAL A 269 37.62 9.72 33.59
N GLN A 270 37.91 9.75 34.89
CA GLN A 270 36.90 9.97 35.93
C GLN A 270 36.91 11.44 36.30
N VAL A 271 35.72 12.03 36.40
CA VAL A 271 35.49 13.43 36.71
C VAL A 271 34.49 13.54 37.84
N ILE A 272 34.92 14.16 38.94
CA ILE A 272 34.11 14.36 40.15
C ILE A 272 33.96 15.85 40.39
N TYR A 273 32.72 16.31 40.54
CA TYR A 273 32.38 17.71 40.82
C TYR A 273 31.08 17.85 41.62
N THR A 274 30.70 19.08 41.93
CA THR A 274 29.37 19.42 42.43
C THR A 274 28.76 20.37 41.40
N ASP A 275 27.57 20.05 40.90
CA ASP A 275 26.86 20.84 39.90
C ASP A 275 26.40 22.20 40.49
N ASP A 276 25.80 23.06 39.67
CA ASP A 276 25.35 24.37 40.14
C ASP A 276 24.08 24.29 41.02
N ASN A 277 23.42 23.12 41.04
CA ASN A 277 22.27 22.79 41.89
C ASN A 277 22.67 22.20 43.26
N GLY A 278 23.95 21.91 43.49
CA GLY A 278 24.49 21.41 44.74
C GLY A 278 24.52 19.88 44.90
N PHE A 279 24.27 19.12 43.84
CA PHE A 279 24.40 17.67 43.79
C PHE A 279 25.84 17.25 43.45
N ALA A 280 26.25 16.10 43.99
CA ALA A 280 27.59 15.56 43.78
C ALA A 280 27.59 14.57 42.62
N GLU A 281 28.53 14.76 41.70
CA GLU A 281 28.69 14.03 40.44
C GLU A 281 29.99 13.21 40.45
N ASP A 282 29.96 11.97 39.95
CA ASP A 282 31.12 11.08 39.80
C ASP A 282 31.02 10.30 38.48
N ASN A 283 31.48 10.92 37.41
CA ASN A 283 31.26 10.48 36.04
C ASN A 283 32.53 9.87 35.46
N LEU A 284 32.42 8.67 34.87
CA LEU A 284 33.51 7.98 34.17
C LEU A 284 33.22 8.00 32.67
N SER A 285 34.20 8.41 31.86
CA SER A 285 34.05 8.41 30.41
C SER A 285 33.99 6.99 29.85
N GLU A 286 33.38 6.85 28.68
CA GLU A 286 33.61 5.68 27.84
C GLU A 286 35.10 5.57 27.45
N PRO A 287 35.63 4.36 27.22
CA PRO A 287 37.01 4.15 26.82
C PRO A 287 37.25 4.66 25.40
N THR A 288 38.40 5.31 25.19
CA THR A 288 38.90 5.59 23.84
C THR A 288 39.16 4.29 23.08
N GLN A 289 39.36 4.40 21.77
CA GLN A 289 40.06 3.33 21.03
C GLN A 289 41.46 3.09 21.63
N ALA A 290 42.02 1.91 21.33
CA ALA A 290 43.36 1.53 21.79
C ALA A 290 44.41 2.49 21.21
N VAL A 291 45.36 2.91 22.05
CA VAL A 291 46.34 3.92 21.65
C VAL A 291 47.24 3.42 20.52
N THR A 292 47.44 4.25 19.50
CA THR A 292 48.30 3.95 18.33
C THR A 292 49.57 4.82 18.31
N ASP A 293 50.55 4.40 17.50
CA ASP A 293 51.82 5.14 17.32
C ASP A 293 51.66 6.27 16.29
N GLU A 294 50.74 6.11 15.33
CA GLU A 294 50.31 7.10 14.35
C GLU A 294 48.78 7.08 14.23
N ALA A 295 48.17 8.22 13.88
CA ALA A 295 46.74 8.33 13.64
C ALA A 295 46.32 7.48 12.44
N ILE A 296 45.17 6.81 12.54
CA ILE A 296 44.62 5.94 11.49
C ILE A 296 43.27 6.51 11.09
N ASN A 297 43.10 6.78 9.80
CA ASN A 297 41.80 7.16 9.27
C ASN A 297 40.83 5.96 9.31
N ILE A 298 39.67 6.18 9.91
CA ILE A 298 38.56 5.24 9.94
C ILE A 298 37.38 6.00 9.36
N ASN A 299 36.86 5.53 8.22
CA ASN A 299 35.72 6.17 7.58
C ASN A 299 34.52 6.29 8.53
N GLY A 300 33.98 7.50 8.65
CA GLY A 300 32.72 7.75 9.31
C GLY A 300 31.52 7.18 8.55
N SER A 301 30.34 7.31 9.15
CA SER A 301 29.08 6.94 8.52
C SER A 301 28.01 7.99 8.76
N ILE A 302 27.03 8.08 7.87
CA ILE A 302 25.94 9.05 7.98
C ILE A 302 24.62 8.39 7.68
N ILE A 303 23.64 8.60 8.56
CA ILE A 303 22.27 8.13 8.39
C ILE A 303 21.31 9.31 8.37
N ILE A 304 20.19 9.18 7.67
CA ILE A 304 19.12 10.18 7.69
C ILE A 304 18.00 9.67 8.58
N THR A 305 17.57 10.51 9.52
CA THR A 305 16.50 10.24 10.48
C THR A 305 15.35 11.24 10.30
N GLY A 306 14.16 10.90 10.80
CA GLY A 306 12.95 11.73 10.71
C GLY A 306 11.71 10.94 11.11
N ASP A 307 10.62 11.65 11.41
CA ASP A 307 9.34 11.05 11.81
C ASP A 307 8.73 10.23 10.67
N ILE A 308 8.15 9.07 11.02
CA ILE A 308 7.47 8.17 10.08
C ILE A 308 5.94 8.18 10.34
N PRO A 309 5.08 8.21 9.30
CA PRO A 309 5.39 8.36 7.87
C PRO A 309 5.95 9.75 7.53
N ARG A 310 6.93 9.80 6.61
CA ARG A 310 7.66 11.04 6.28
C ARG A 310 6.85 11.90 5.33
N LEU A 311 6.51 13.11 5.75
CA LEU A 311 5.82 14.09 4.89
C LEU A 311 6.81 15.12 4.34
N GLU A 312 6.49 15.71 3.19
CA GLU A 312 7.30 16.76 2.54
C GLU A 312 7.56 18.01 3.42
N ASN A 313 6.79 18.18 4.49
CA ASN A 313 6.92 19.26 5.47
C ASN A 313 7.55 18.83 6.82
N THR A 314 8.04 17.59 6.92
CA THR A 314 8.71 17.08 8.13
C THR A 314 10.21 17.32 8.08
N LEU A 315 10.83 17.55 9.24
CA LEU A 315 12.26 17.80 9.35
C LEU A 315 13.02 16.47 9.31
N LEU A 316 13.93 16.32 8.36
CA LEU A 316 14.92 15.25 8.31
C LEU A 316 16.21 15.73 8.95
N THR A 317 16.89 14.82 9.66
CA THR A 317 18.18 15.09 10.31
C THR A 317 19.21 14.08 9.87
N ALA A 318 20.32 14.56 9.32
CA ALA A 318 21.50 13.77 9.06
C ALA A 318 22.29 13.59 10.36
N GLN A 319 22.49 12.34 10.76
CA GLN A 319 23.29 11.97 11.91
C GLN A 319 24.61 11.37 11.41
N LEU A 320 25.68 12.14 11.61
CA LEU A 320 27.05 11.72 11.34
C LEU A 320 27.58 10.98 12.57
N ASP A 321 28.03 9.74 12.37
CA ASP A 321 28.75 8.96 13.36
C ASP A 321 30.22 8.88 12.93
N GLU A 322 31.08 9.53 13.72
CA GLU A 322 32.53 9.60 13.51
C GLU A 322 33.25 9.20 14.79
N GLN A 323 34.01 8.11 14.75
CA GLN A 323 34.59 7.49 15.94
C GLN A 323 35.69 8.33 16.58
N ASN A 324 36.37 9.17 15.79
CA ASN A 324 37.42 10.06 16.28
C ASN A 324 36.87 11.45 16.65
N GLY A 325 35.55 11.65 16.49
CA GLY A 325 34.88 12.93 16.61
C GLY A 325 35.26 13.89 15.49
N VAL A 326 34.47 14.96 15.38
CA VAL A 326 34.61 15.98 14.35
C VAL A 326 34.24 17.33 14.94
N ASP A 327 34.94 18.39 14.53
CA ASP A 327 34.48 19.75 14.78
C ASP A 327 33.25 20.01 13.92
N GLU A 328 32.07 20.11 14.55
CA GLU A 328 30.80 20.33 13.85
C GLU A 328 30.83 21.56 12.91
N THR A 329 31.66 22.56 13.21
CA THR A 329 31.80 23.75 12.38
C THR A 329 32.59 23.52 11.09
N SER A 330 33.31 22.40 11.00
CA SER A 330 34.04 21.96 9.80
C SER A 330 33.16 21.21 8.81
N ILE A 331 31.97 20.77 9.22
CA ILE A 331 31.11 19.92 8.40
C ILE A 331 30.34 20.76 7.40
N THR A 332 30.42 20.38 6.13
CA THR A 332 29.57 20.91 5.06
C THR A 332 28.64 19.81 4.58
N TYR A 333 27.33 20.02 4.76
CA TYR A 333 26.30 19.13 4.23
C TYR A 333 25.89 19.54 2.81
N THR A 334 25.43 18.58 2.02
CA THR A 334 24.79 18.81 0.72
C THR A 334 23.71 17.76 0.56
N TRP A 335 22.45 18.19 0.52
CA TRP A 335 21.32 17.29 0.29
C TRP A 335 21.07 17.15 -1.20
N LEU A 336 20.63 15.96 -1.60
CA LEU A 336 20.34 15.61 -2.99
C LEU A 336 18.96 14.94 -3.08
N ALA A 337 18.22 15.25 -4.14
CA ALA A 337 17.02 14.54 -4.56
C ALA A 337 17.29 13.88 -5.89
N ASP A 338 17.08 12.56 -5.98
CA ASP A 338 17.36 11.74 -7.18
C ASP A 338 18.78 11.93 -7.72
N GLY A 339 19.75 12.11 -6.80
CA GLY A 339 21.16 12.32 -7.11
C GLY A 339 21.52 13.74 -7.58
N VAL A 340 20.55 14.66 -7.62
CA VAL A 340 20.78 16.08 -7.98
C VAL A 340 20.89 16.92 -6.71
N GLU A 341 21.94 17.72 -6.60
CA GLU A 341 22.16 18.62 -5.46
C GLU A 341 21.03 19.67 -5.33
N ILE A 342 20.53 19.81 -4.10
CA ILE A 342 19.51 20.79 -3.75
C ILE A 342 20.20 22.07 -3.28
N ALA A 343 19.92 23.19 -3.95
CA ALA A 343 20.53 24.47 -3.61
C ALA A 343 20.25 24.89 -2.16
N ASP A 344 21.21 25.57 -1.54
CA ASP A 344 21.11 26.18 -0.21
C ASP A 344 20.81 25.18 0.94
N THR A 345 21.19 23.91 0.79
CA THR A 345 21.01 22.84 1.81
C THR A 345 22.33 22.45 2.49
N ASN A 346 22.94 23.39 3.22
CA ASN A 346 24.24 23.20 3.88
C ASN A 346 24.18 22.88 5.38
N SER A 347 22.96 22.62 5.90
CA SER A 347 22.72 22.22 7.29
C SER A 347 22.65 20.70 7.45
N ASN A 348 22.88 20.19 8.65
CA ASN A 348 22.61 18.80 9.02
C ASN A 348 21.10 18.46 9.03
N THR A 349 20.23 19.46 8.88
CA THR A 349 18.78 19.28 8.78
C THR A 349 18.25 19.69 7.42
N PHE A 350 17.20 19.03 6.94
CA PHE A 350 16.54 19.32 5.67
C PHE A 350 15.04 19.05 5.74
N THR A 351 14.22 19.93 5.16
CA THR A 351 12.78 19.70 4.98
C THR A 351 12.53 19.44 3.49
N PRO A 352 12.03 18.26 3.09
CA PRO A 352 11.92 17.84 1.70
C PRO A 352 10.68 18.42 1.00
N THR A 353 10.49 19.74 1.08
CA THR A 353 9.37 20.44 0.43
C THR A 353 9.48 20.30 -1.09
N ASP A 354 8.40 19.86 -1.74
CA ASP A 354 8.32 19.57 -3.18
C ASP A 354 9.17 18.38 -3.66
N TYR A 355 9.71 17.56 -2.74
CA TYR A 355 10.53 16.38 -3.07
C TYR A 355 9.84 15.06 -2.67
N ALA A 356 8.50 15.03 -2.68
CA ALA A 356 7.75 13.80 -2.48
C ALA A 356 8.14 12.75 -3.54
N GLY A 357 8.29 11.49 -3.11
CA GLY A 357 8.71 10.38 -3.97
C GLY A 357 10.18 10.36 -4.38
N ALA A 358 10.92 11.45 -4.22
CA ALA A 358 12.33 11.52 -4.60
C ALA A 358 13.20 10.68 -3.67
N THR A 359 14.28 10.11 -4.21
CA THR A 359 15.33 9.47 -3.42
C THR A 359 16.17 10.56 -2.74
N ILE A 360 15.91 10.78 -1.45
CA ILE A 360 16.66 11.76 -0.66
C ILE A 360 17.99 11.16 -0.22
N SER A 361 19.08 11.89 -0.42
CA SER A 361 20.39 11.53 0.10
C SER A 361 21.12 12.76 0.64
N VAL A 362 22.11 12.53 1.48
CA VAL A 362 22.95 13.58 2.06
C VAL A 362 24.41 13.20 1.90
N LYS A 363 25.21 14.20 1.56
CA LYS A 363 26.67 14.14 1.53
C LYS A 363 27.21 15.05 2.62
N ALA A 364 28.09 14.55 3.48
CA ALA A 364 28.84 15.36 4.41
C ALA A 364 30.32 15.35 4.02
N ILE A 365 30.92 16.53 4.00
CA ILE A 365 32.37 16.73 3.81
C ILE A 365 32.90 17.39 5.09
N TYR A 366 33.91 16.81 5.72
CA TYR A 366 34.48 17.31 6.97
C TYR A 366 35.95 16.92 7.09
N THR A 367 36.65 17.51 8.07
CA THR A 367 37.95 17.04 8.53
C THR A 367 37.76 16.48 9.93
N ASP A 368 38.11 15.21 10.16
CA ASP A 368 38.02 14.61 11.49
C ASP A 368 39.01 15.26 12.48
N ASN A 369 38.90 14.93 13.77
CA ASN A 369 39.82 15.45 14.79
C ASN A 369 41.27 14.97 14.64
N ASP A 370 41.52 13.96 13.80
CA ASP A 370 42.85 13.45 13.47
C ASP A 370 43.50 14.24 12.33
N GLY A 371 42.72 15.06 11.62
CA GLY A 371 43.16 15.90 10.50
C GLY A 371 43.03 15.22 9.14
N PHE A 372 42.23 14.16 9.02
CA PHE A 372 41.90 13.53 7.74
C PHE A 372 40.63 14.12 7.15
N ASP A 373 40.68 14.45 5.86
CA ASP A 373 39.52 14.92 5.10
C ASP A 373 38.65 13.73 4.67
N GLU A 374 37.35 13.77 4.99
CA GLU A 374 36.39 12.71 4.73
C GLU A 374 35.21 13.16 3.89
N ILE A 375 34.64 12.21 3.15
CA ILE A 375 33.37 12.36 2.44
C ILE A 375 32.53 11.12 2.72
N VAL A 376 31.39 11.32 3.34
CA VAL A 376 30.41 10.26 3.62
C VAL A 376 29.08 10.60 2.96
N THR A 377 28.37 9.56 2.52
CA THR A 377 27.06 9.71 1.87
C THR A 377 26.06 8.75 2.50
N GLY A 378 24.86 9.24 2.78
CA GLY A 378 23.75 8.47 3.32
C GLY A 378 22.53 8.65 2.44
N VAL A 379 21.73 7.59 2.29
CA VAL A 379 20.46 7.62 1.55
C VAL A 379 19.35 7.43 2.57
N LEU A 380 18.28 8.20 2.43
CA LEU A 380 17.09 8.07 3.25
C LEU A 380 16.45 6.72 2.96
N ASP A 381 16.22 5.93 4.01
CA ASP A 381 15.42 4.73 3.89
C ASP A 381 13.94 5.10 3.83
N GLY A 382 13.27 4.66 2.77
CA GLY A 382 11.87 4.89 2.52
C GLY A 382 11.52 6.18 1.75
N THR A 383 10.27 6.58 1.86
CA THR A 383 9.62 7.52 0.92
C THR A 383 9.09 8.75 1.62
N VAL A 384 9.25 9.91 0.97
CA VAL A 384 8.57 11.15 1.34
C VAL A 384 7.20 11.24 0.66
N TYR A 385 6.15 11.47 1.43
CA TYR A 385 4.77 11.59 0.95
C TYR A 385 4.32 13.06 0.95
N THR A 386 3.47 13.42 -0.01
CA THR A 386 2.75 14.70 0.03
C THR A 386 1.63 14.65 1.06
N GLN A 387 0.91 13.51 1.11
CA GLN A 387 -0.18 13.30 2.05
C GLN A 387 -0.34 11.81 2.39
N ILE A 388 -0.74 11.53 3.62
CA ILE A 388 -1.19 10.20 4.06
C ILE A 388 -2.72 10.14 4.06
N ILE A 389 -3.27 9.05 3.53
CA ILE A 389 -4.69 8.83 3.31
C ILE A 389 -5.11 7.55 4.04
N SER A 390 -6.14 7.64 4.89
CA SER A 390 -6.59 6.53 5.73
C SER A 390 -7.98 6.00 5.38
N ASP A 391 -8.74 6.67 4.50
CA ASP A 391 -10.05 6.20 4.04
C ASP A 391 -10.45 6.72 2.64
N SER A 392 -11.55 6.19 2.09
CA SER A 392 -12.10 6.58 0.77
C SER A 392 -12.49 8.05 0.67
N THR A 393 -12.93 8.67 1.76
CA THR A 393 -13.35 10.08 1.77
C THR A 393 -12.12 10.98 1.66
N GLU A 394 -11.07 10.68 2.42
CA GLU A 394 -9.78 11.38 2.34
C GLU A 394 -9.17 11.23 0.94
N LEU A 395 -9.20 10.04 0.34
CA LEU A 395 -8.70 9.83 -1.02
C LEU A 395 -9.46 10.71 -2.03
N SER A 396 -10.79 10.72 -1.94
CA SER A 396 -11.65 11.52 -2.83
C SER A 396 -11.39 13.03 -2.67
N ASN A 397 -11.19 13.49 -1.44
CA ASN A 397 -10.86 14.88 -1.15
C ASN A 397 -9.47 15.25 -1.70
N ALA A 398 -8.46 14.39 -1.51
CA ALA A 398 -7.12 14.61 -2.03
C ALA A 398 -7.13 14.76 -3.55
N LEU A 399 -7.78 13.85 -4.26
CA LEU A 399 -7.90 13.86 -5.73
C LEU A 399 -8.61 15.13 -6.25
N THR A 400 -9.60 15.65 -5.53
CA THR A 400 -10.36 16.85 -5.95
C THR A 400 -9.73 18.18 -5.51
N SER A 401 -8.85 18.16 -4.51
CA SER A 401 -8.19 19.36 -3.98
C SER A 401 -7.15 19.98 -4.92
N GLY A 402 -6.75 19.26 -5.97
CA GLY A 402 -5.79 19.72 -6.98
C GLY A 402 -4.35 19.33 -6.64
N LEU A 403 -4.02 18.06 -6.84
CA LEU A 403 -2.65 17.55 -6.72
C LEU A 403 -1.75 18.15 -7.79
N VAL A 404 -0.52 18.51 -7.43
CA VAL A 404 0.47 19.06 -8.35
C VAL A 404 1.34 17.96 -8.95
N GLU A 405 2.11 18.31 -9.97
CA GLU A 405 3.11 17.42 -10.56
C GLU A 405 4.07 16.88 -9.49
N GLY A 406 4.33 15.58 -9.48
CA GLY A 406 5.22 14.92 -8.52
C GLY A 406 4.59 14.60 -7.16
N SER A 407 3.30 14.91 -6.93
CA SER A 407 2.64 14.58 -5.66
C SER A 407 2.62 13.06 -5.41
N VAL A 408 2.86 12.67 -4.16
CA VAL A 408 2.81 11.26 -3.73
C VAL A 408 1.79 11.06 -2.62
N LEU A 409 0.73 10.30 -2.91
CA LEU A 409 -0.27 9.90 -1.93
C LEU A 409 0.09 8.56 -1.31
N GLY A 410 0.33 8.56 0.01
CA GLY A 410 0.56 7.36 0.81
C GLY A 410 -0.76 6.82 1.35
N LEU A 411 -1.11 5.58 1.04
CA LEU A 411 -2.31 4.90 1.52
C LEU A 411 -1.99 3.99 2.71
N ASN A 412 -2.67 4.19 3.84
CA ASN A 412 -2.63 3.27 4.98
C ASN A 412 -3.46 2.00 4.71
N SER A 413 -3.31 0.98 5.54
CA SER A 413 -4.14 -0.23 5.46
C SER A 413 -5.60 0.09 5.73
N ALA A 414 -6.38 0.16 4.66
CA ALA A 414 -7.83 0.29 4.68
C ALA A 414 -8.45 -0.36 3.44
N VAL A 415 -9.76 -0.59 3.49
CA VAL A 415 -10.53 -0.96 2.30
C VAL A 415 -11.15 0.30 1.72
N TYR A 416 -10.67 0.66 0.54
CA TYR A 416 -11.15 1.77 -0.27
C TYR A 416 -12.18 1.24 -1.27
N SER A 417 -13.45 1.21 -0.85
CA SER A 417 -14.58 0.84 -1.70
C SER A 417 -15.38 2.07 -2.14
N ASP A 418 -16.25 1.87 -3.13
CA ASP A 418 -17.19 2.88 -3.65
C ASP A 418 -16.49 4.17 -4.09
N LEU A 419 -15.26 4.04 -4.59
CA LEU A 419 -14.43 5.16 -5.01
C LEU A 419 -15.06 5.90 -6.20
N PRO A 420 -15.02 7.24 -6.23
CA PRO A 420 -15.27 7.97 -7.47
C PRO A 420 -14.22 7.62 -8.52
N ASP A 421 -14.46 8.03 -9.77
CA ASP A 421 -13.46 7.91 -10.83
C ASP A 421 -12.14 8.57 -10.37
N ILE A 422 -11.07 7.80 -10.33
CA ILE A 422 -9.74 8.32 -10.03
C ILE A 422 -9.18 8.86 -11.33
N LEU A 423 -9.32 10.17 -11.54
CA LEU A 423 -8.77 10.87 -12.69
C LEU A 423 -7.43 11.52 -12.33
N LEU A 424 -6.35 11.05 -12.92
CA LEU A 424 -5.02 11.63 -12.79
C LEU A 424 -4.74 12.55 -13.98
N THR A 425 -4.66 13.86 -13.72
CA THR A 425 -4.35 14.90 -14.72
C THR A 425 -2.94 15.47 -14.59
N ASN A 426 -2.18 15.02 -13.58
CA ASN A 426 -0.78 15.37 -13.31
C ASN A 426 -0.02 14.07 -12.99
N ALA A 427 1.32 14.10 -13.03
CA ALA A 427 2.16 12.96 -12.64
C ALA A 427 2.12 12.75 -11.13
N VAL A 428 1.07 12.07 -10.68
CA VAL A 428 0.84 11.72 -9.28
C VAL A 428 1.16 10.25 -9.09
N THR A 429 1.83 9.92 -7.99
CA THR A 429 1.99 8.54 -7.54
C THR A 429 1.03 8.23 -6.39
N ILE A 430 0.17 7.23 -6.57
CA ILE A 430 -0.61 6.64 -5.50
C ILE A 430 0.10 5.37 -5.05
N ARG A 431 0.45 5.27 -3.77
CA ARG A 431 1.15 4.08 -3.28
C ARG A 431 0.81 3.72 -1.85
N ALA A 432 1.02 2.45 -1.49
CA ALA A 432 1.01 2.04 -0.10
C ALA A 432 2.07 2.81 0.72
N VAL A 433 1.70 3.15 1.96
CA VAL A 433 2.68 3.50 2.99
C VAL A 433 3.53 2.26 3.29
N GLU A 434 4.80 2.46 3.62
CA GLU A 434 5.73 1.35 3.92
C GLU A 434 5.18 0.46 5.04
N GLY A 435 5.08 -0.85 4.75
CA GLY A 435 4.51 -1.84 5.66
C GLY A 435 2.98 -1.94 5.65
N GLU A 436 2.28 -1.05 4.95
CA GLU A 436 0.82 -1.03 4.85
C GLU A 436 0.30 -1.80 3.61
N THR A 437 -0.97 -2.23 3.67
CA THR A 437 -1.61 -3.08 2.65
C THR A 437 -2.99 -2.54 2.25
N PRO A 438 -3.06 -1.39 1.55
CA PRO A 438 -4.32 -0.80 1.11
C PRO A 438 -5.04 -1.69 0.09
N ILE A 439 -6.37 -1.77 0.19
CA ILE A 439 -7.22 -2.58 -0.70
C ILE A 439 -8.20 -1.69 -1.45
N PHE A 440 -8.13 -1.66 -2.78
CA PHE A 440 -9.18 -1.14 -3.64
C PHE A 440 -10.16 -2.26 -3.95
N SER A 441 -11.46 -2.05 -3.71
CA SER A 441 -12.47 -3.10 -3.91
C SER A 441 -13.74 -2.62 -4.59
N GLY A 442 -14.30 -3.49 -5.43
CA GLY A 442 -15.58 -3.25 -6.11
C GLY A 442 -15.42 -2.50 -7.44
N GLU A 443 -16.44 -1.69 -7.76
CA GLU A 443 -16.46 -0.90 -8.99
C GLU A 443 -15.34 0.15 -9.00
N SER A 444 -14.49 0.08 -10.01
CA SER A 444 -13.29 0.92 -10.11
C SER A 444 -13.11 1.49 -11.51
N CYS A 445 -12.64 2.74 -11.59
CA CYS A 445 -12.11 3.37 -12.79
C CYS A 445 -10.93 4.25 -12.38
N ILE A 446 -9.74 3.88 -12.83
CA ILE A 446 -8.53 4.68 -12.68
C ILE A 446 -8.09 5.13 -14.07
N HIS A 447 -8.27 6.41 -14.35
CA HIS A 447 -7.93 7.03 -15.62
C HIS A 447 -6.70 7.92 -15.48
N VAL A 448 -5.64 7.59 -16.22
CA VAL A 448 -4.51 8.51 -16.42
C VAL A 448 -4.73 9.25 -17.73
N ALA A 449 -4.94 10.56 -17.63
CA ALA A 449 -5.28 11.38 -18.78
C ALA A 449 -4.12 11.50 -19.78
N SER A 450 -4.47 11.75 -21.05
CA SER A 450 -3.48 12.04 -22.09
C SER A 450 -2.65 13.28 -21.73
N GLY A 451 -1.34 13.22 -21.98
CA GLY A 451 -0.40 14.31 -21.71
C GLY A 451 0.20 14.29 -20.30
N VAL A 452 -0.25 13.40 -19.42
CA VAL A 452 0.43 13.10 -18.15
C VAL A 452 1.66 12.25 -18.42
N ASP A 453 2.79 12.58 -17.80
CA ASP A 453 4.07 11.88 -17.97
C ASP A 453 4.61 11.43 -16.61
N GLY A 454 4.58 10.13 -16.31
CA GLY A 454 5.15 9.58 -15.08
C GLY A 454 4.20 9.41 -13.90
N ALA A 455 2.88 9.35 -14.12
CA ALA A 455 1.95 8.92 -13.07
C ALA A 455 2.23 7.47 -12.62
N GLY A 456 1.92 7.16 -11.36
CA GLY A 456 2.29 5.88 -10.75
C GLY A 456 1.22 5.28 -9.84
N ILE A 457 1.13 3.94 -9.82
CA ILE A 457 0.37 3.18 -8.84
C ILE A 457 1.24 2.05 -8.30
N SER A 458 1.44 2.00 -6.98
CA SER A 458 2.31 0.97 -6.40
C SER A 458 1.90 0.42 -5.04
N GLY A 459 2.08 -0.89 -4.85
CA GLY A 459 1.82 -1.55 -3.55
C GLY A 459 0.33 -1.67 -3.21
N VAL A 460 -0.59 -1.45 -4.16
CA VAL A 460 -2.03 -1.51 -3.91
C VAL A 460 -2.56 -2.91 -4.22
N THR A 461 -3.44 -3.42 -3.34
CA THR A 461 -4.19 -4.65 -3.60
C THR A 461 -5.56 -4.31 -4.17
N PHE A 462 -5.97 -4.98 -5.24
CA PHE A 462 -7.26 -4.84 -5.88
C PHE A 462 -8.05 -6.14 -5.70
N LYS A 463 -9.31 -6.06 -5.26
CA LYS A 463 -10.17 -7.23 -5.04
C LYS A 463 -11.60 -6.99 -5.51
N ASN A 464 -12.31 -8.08 -5.84
CA ASN A 464 -13.71 -8.02 -6.27
C ASN A 464 -13.89 -6.98 -7.39
N LEU A 465 -13.05 -7.08 -8.43
CA LEU A 465 -12.95 -6.06 -9.46
C LEU A 465 -14.18 -6.06 -10.37
N ASN A 466 -14.70 -4.87 -10.66
CA ASN A 466 -15.70 -4.64 -11.70
C ASN A 466 -15.48 -3.27 -12.35
N THR A 467 -15.74 -3.15 -13.64
CA THR A 467 -15.64 -1.87 -14.34
C THR A 467 -16.74 -0.94 -13.84
N LYS A 468 -16.35 0.27 -13.42
CA LYS A 468 -17.28 1.24 -12.84
C LYS A 468 -18.31 1.75 -13.85
N ALA A 469 -19.57 1.74 -13.45
CA ALA A 469 -20.69 2.18 -14.29
C ALA A 469 -20.65 3.68 -14.60
N ASP A 470 -21.05 4.02 -15.82
CA ASP A 470 -21.11 5.36 -16.39
C ASP A 470 -19.77 6.13 -16.33
N SER A 471 -18.65 5.42 -16.17
CA SER A 471 -17.31 5.99 -16.00
C SER A 471 -16.62 6.23 -17.35
N PHE A 472 -15.55 7.02 -17.34
CA PHE A 472 -14.73 7.19 -18.54
C PHE A 472 -14.10 5.85 -18.98
N CYS A 473 -13.58 5.07 -18.03
CA CYS A 473 -12.94 3.79 -18.32
C CYS A 473 -13.89 2.77 -18.95
N GLU A 474 -15.17 2.79 -18.57
CA GLU A 474 -16.21 1.97 -19.19
C GLU A 474 -16.45 2.35 -20.64
N ASN A 475 -16.64 3.65 -20.91
CA ASN A 475 -17.03 4.14 -22.24
C ASN A 475 -15.92 4.02 -23.30
N GLU A 476 -14.65 3.89 -22.88
CA GLU A 476 -13.53 3.76 -23.81
C GLU A 476 -13.23 2.29 -24.15
N GLU A 477 -12.75 1.51 -23.17
CA GLU A 477 -12.23 0.14 -23.39
C GLU A 477 -12.57 -0.78 -22.20
N GLU A 478 -13.67 -0.49 -21.51
CA GLU A 478 -14.22 -1.30 -20.41
C GLU A 478 -13.18 -1.77 -19.36
N ALA A 479 -12.34 -0.85 -18.87
CA ALA A 479 -11.16 -1.18 -18.07
C ALA A 479 -11.22 -0.76 -16.59
N ILE A 480 -10.49 -1.47 -15.72
CA ILE A 480 -10.26 -1.04 -14.33
C ILE A 480 -9.23 0.11 -14.29
N VAL A 481 -8.09 -0.08 -14.97
CA VAL A 481 -7.04 0.92 -15.15
C VAL A 481 -6.95 1.24 -16.65
N TYR A 482 -7.17 2.50 -17.00
CA TYR A 482 -7.08 2.99 -18.37
C TYR A 482 -6.08 4.16 -18.41
N SER A 483 -4.94 3.96 -19.06
CA SER A 483 -3.87 4.96 -19.10
C SER A 483 -3.58 5.44 -20.51
N GLU A 484 -3.78 6.74 -20.74
CA GLU A 484 -3.35 7.47 -21.93
C GLU A 484 -2.06 8.27 -21.68
N GLY A 485 -1.53 8.23 -20.45
CA GLY A 485 -0.32 8.92 -20.04
C GLY A 485 0.95 8.22 -20.51
N ASP A 486 1.99 9.01 -20.75
CA ASP A 486 3.33 8.54 -21.02
C ASP A 486 4.04 8.13 -19.72
N ASN A 487 4.97 7.19 -19.81
CA ASN A 487 5.78 6.65 -18.72
C ASN A 487 4.99 6.25 -17.47
N PHE A 488 3.72 5.82 -17.63
CA PHE A 488 2.88 5.36 -16.53
C PHE A 488 3.49 4.11 -15.87
N VAL A 489 3.66 4.15 -14.55
CA VAL A 489 4.22 3.02 -13.77
C VAL A 489 3.11 2.32 -12.99
N PHE A 490 2.93 1.03 -13.23
CA PHE A 490 2.08 0.17 -12.43
C PHE A 490 2.93 -0.96 -11.84
N SER A 491 3.32 -0.83 -10.56
CA SER A 491 4.32 -1.74 -9.99
C SER A 491 4.02 -2.25 -8.58
N HIS A 492 4.43 -3.48 -8.26
CA HIS A 492 4.25 -4.06 -6.91
C HIS A 492 2.78 -4.17 -6.46
N ASN A 493 1.81 -4.14 -7.38
CA ASN A 493 0.40 -4.25 -7.07
C ASN A 493 -0.06 -5.71 -7.10
N THR A 494 -1.17 -6.00 -6.43
CA THR A 494 -1.84 -7.31 -6.51
C THR A 494 -3.24 -7.12 -7.06
N MET A 495 -3.58 -7.71 -8.20
CA MET A 495 -4.96 -7.80 -8.70
C MET A 495 -5.50 -9.21 -8.47
N ASP A 496 -6.41 -9.33 -7.51
CA ASP A 496 -6.88 -10.59 -6.96
C ASP A 496 -8.40 -10.74 -7.12
N GLY A 497 -8.79 -11.13 -8.34
CA GLY A 497 -10.12 -11.60 -8.67
C GLY A 497 -11.15 -10.55 -9.08
N ASP A 498 -12.02 -10.98 -9.98
CA ASP A 498 -13.22 -10.25 -10.40
C ASP A 498 -14.36 -10.44 -9.39
N VAL A 499 -15.40 -9.62 -9.48
CA VAL A 499 -16.70 -9.91 -8.85
C VAL A 499 -17.27 -11.24 -9.33
N ALA A 500 -18.33 -11.73 -8.67
CA ALA A 500 -19.02 -12.95 -9.08
C ALA A 500 -19.51 -12.85 -10.54
N ALA A 501 -19.54 -13.98 -11.27
CA ALA A 501 -19.95 -14.00 -12.68
C ALA A 501 -21.33 -13.38 -12.96
N SER A 502 -22.26 -13.42 -11.99
CA SER A 502 -23.58 -12.77 -12.10
C SER A 502 -23.57 -11.24 -11.96
N GLU A 503 -22.45 -10.67 -11.50
CA GLU A 503 -22.26 -9.24 -11.23
C GLU A 503 -21.32 -8.57 -12.23
N ILE A 504 -20.61 -9.36 -13.06
CA ILE A 504 -19.83 -8.86 -14.19
C ILE A 504 -20.75 -8.06 -15.10
N ARG A 505 -20.42 -6.78 -15.30
CA ARG A 505 -21.25 -5.86 -16.10
C ARG A 505 -20.97 -6.03 -17.59
N GLU A 506 -19.69 -6.04 -17.94
CA GLU A 506 -19.24 -6.07 -19.32
C GLU A 506 -18.74 -7.47 -19.71
N GLU A 507 -19.27 -8.00 -20.80
CA GLU A 507 -18.84 -9.29 -21.36
C GLU A 507 -17.36 -9.25 -21.76
N THR A 508 -16.93 -8.12 -22.33
CA THR A 508 -15.53 -7.80 -22.58
C THR A 508 -15.09 -6.74 -21.58
N HIS A 509 -14.11 -7.05 -20.75
CA HIS A 509 -13.50 -6.05 -19.88
C HIS A 509 -12.00 -6.34 -19.73
N HIS A 510 -11.27 -5.30 -19.38
CA HIS A 510 -9.82 -5.35 -19.21
C HIS A 510 -9.44 -4.96 -17.78
N TRP A 511 -8.40 -5.56 -17.22
CA TRP A 511 -7.85 -5.03 -15.96
C TRP A 511 -7.01 -3.78 -16.22
N ILE A 512 -6.14 -3.82 -17.24
CA ILE A 512 -5.25 -2.70 -17.58
C ILE A 512 -5.27 -2.46 -19.08
N VAL A 513 -5.48 -1.20 -19.49
CA VAL A 513 -5.36 -0.72 -20.87
C VAL A 513 -4.32 0.40 -20.93
N LEU A 514 -3.37 0.28 -21.86
CA LEU A 514 -2.26 1.20 -22.05
C LEU A 514 -2.30 1.81 -23.47
N LYS A 515 -2.37 3.14 -23.56
CA LYS A 515 -2.48 3.92 -24.81
C LYS A 515 -1.44 5.04 -24.97
N GLY A 516 -0.73 5.43 -23.91
CA GLY A 516 0.37 6.41 -23.98
C GLY A 516 1.66 5.80 -24.53
N LYS A 517 2.83 6.21 -24.05
CA LYS A 517 4.14 5.64 -24.43
C LYS A 517 4.94 5.22 -23.22
N GLY A 518 5.81 4.23 -23.34
CA GLY A 518 6.81 3.95 -22.30
C GLY A 518 6.27 3.45 -20.96
N ALA A 519 4.97 3.13 -20.84
CA ALA A 519 4.41 2.56 -19.62
C ALA A 519 5.16 1.30 -19.15
N LEU A 520 5.34 1.17 -17.84
CA LEU A 520 6.03 0.07 -17.17
C LEU A 520 5.05 -0.65 -16.24
N VAL A 521 4.73 -1.90 -16.58
CA VAL A 521 3.93 -2.80 -15.73
C VAL A 521 4.86 -3.86 -15.18
N GLU A 522 5.30 -3.71 -13.93
CA GLU A 522 6.28 -4.63 -13.36
C GLU A 522 6.00 -5.12 -11.95
N ARG A 523 6.42 -6.35 -11.66
CA ARG A 523 6.38 -6.88 -10.28
C ARG A 523 4.98 -6.88 -9.69
N ASN A 524 3.97 -7.09 -10.53
CA ASN A 524 2.59 -7.22 -10.07
C ASN A 524 2.20 -8.69 -9.98
N THR A 525 1.31 -9.01 -9.06
CA THR A 525 0.66 -10.31 -8.98
C THR A 525 -0.77 -10.20 -9.54
N PHE A 526 -1.08 -11.02 -10.53
CA PHE A 526 -2.40 -11.11 -11.16
C PHE A 526 -2.97 -12.51 -10.91
N SER A 527 -4.08 -12.61 -10.18
CA SER A 527 -4.65 -13.90 -9.80
C SER A 527 -6.18 -13.93 -9.78
N ASN A 528 -6.73 -15.14 -9.88
CA ASN A 528 -8.15 -15.40 -9.68
C ASN A 528 -9.10 -14.67 -10.66
N ARG A 529 -8.67 -14.42 -11.91
CA ARG A 529 -9.54 -13.87 -12.98
C ARG A 529 -10.51 -14.93 -13.53
N ASN A 530 -11.29 -15.50 -12.63
CA ASN A 530 -12.05 -16.73 -12.84
C ASN A 530 -13.41 -16.49 -13.52
N ASN A 531 -13.89 -15.25 -13.58
CA ASN A 531 -15.27 -14.96 -14.01
C ASN A 531 -15.35 -14.17 -15.33
N ALA A 532 -14.22 -13.66 -15.84
CA ALA A 532 -14.20 -12.95 -17.10
C ALA A 532 -14.64 -13.82 -18.29
N VAL A 533 -15.46 -13.26 -19.18
CA VAL A 533 -15.92 -13.95 -20.40
C VAL A 533 -14.99 -13.63 -21.57
N LYS A 534 -14.69 -12.35 -21.79
CA LYS A 534 -13.75 -11.85 -22.82
C LYS A 534 -12.84 -10.76 -22.23
N GLY A 535 -11.91 -10.29 -23.04
CA GLY A 535 -10.94 -9.25 -22.69
C GLY A 535 -9.69 -9.81 -22.04
N SER A 536 -8.74 -8.91 -21.78
CA SER A 536 -7.38 -9.27 -21.35
C SER A 536 -7.05 -8.75 -19.95
N VAL A 537 -6.07 -9.39 -19.30
CA VAL A 537 -5.47 -8.83 -18.09
C VAL A 537 -4.79 -7.51 -18.43
N ILE A 538 -3.93 -7.50 -19.46
CA ILE A 538 -3.30 -6.28 -19.96
C ILE A 538 -3.56 -6.15 -21.47
N LYS A 539 -3.95 -4.96 -21.90
CA LYS A 539 -4.08 -4.57 -23.31
C LYS A 539 -3.14 -3.39 -23.58
N MET A 540 -2.24 -3.56 -24.54
CA MET A 540 -1.43 -2.48 -25.09
C MET A 540 -2.03 -2.10 -26.44
N ALA A 541 -2.51 -0.87 -26.58
CA ALA A 541 -3.19 -0.44 -27.79
C ALA A 541 -2.23 -0.32 -28.98
N SER A 542 -2.68 -0.56 -30.20
CA SER A 542 -1.79 -0.41 -31.37
C SER A 542 -1.37 1.05 -31.64
N SER A 543 -2.05 2.03 -31.06
CA SER A 543 -1.68 3.44 -31.14
C SER A 543 -0.53 3.83 -30.19
N SER A 544 -0.13 2.95 -29.27
CA SER A 544 0.94 3.21 -28.29
C SER A 544 2.28 2.60 -28.69
N THR A 545 3.35 3.00 -27.99
CA THR A 545 4.71 2.48 -28.21
C THR A 545 5.49 2.29 -26.90
N ASP A 546 6.54 1.47 -26.97
CA ASP A 546 7.62 1.34 -25.98
C ASP A 546 7.20 0.86 -24.58
N HIS A 547 6.00 0.29 -24.45
CA HIS A 547 5.53 -0.33 -23.20
C HIS A 547 6.34 -1.57 -22.82
N THR A 548 6.57 -1.75 -21.51
CA THR A 548 7.26 -2.91 -20.96
C THR A 548 6.41 -3.58 -19.89
N VAL A 549 6.18 -4.89 -20.04
CA VAL A 549 5.52 -5.77 -19.07
C VAL A 549 6.55 -6.79 -18.58
N GLN A 550 7.01 -6.65 -17.33
CA GLN A 550 8.12 -7.48 -16.84
C GLN A 550 8.03 -7.92 -15.38
N TYR A 551 8.65 -9.05 -15.04
CA TYR A 551 8.73 -9.55 -13.66
C TYR A 551 7.38 -9.69 -12.95
N ASN A 552 6.29 -9.89 -13.70
CA ASN A 552 4.97 -10.11 -13.14
C ASN A 552 4.71 -11.59 -12.89
N LEU A 553 3.90 -11.88 -11.87
CA LEU A 553 3.36 -13.21 -11.60
C LEU A 553 1.89 -13.25 -12.01
N PHE A 554 1.56 -14.07 -13.00
CA PHE A 554 0.19 -14.40 -13.36
C PHE A 554 -0.10 -15.80 -12.85
N SER A 555 -1.04 -15.97 -11.92
CA SER A 555 -1.24 -17.27 -11.28
C SER A 555 -2.69 -17.59 -10.98
N ASN A 556 -3.03 -18.87 -10.90
CA ASN A 556 -4.27 -19.37 -10.30
C ASN A 556 -5.53 -18.72 -10.90
N SER A 557 -5.72 -18.85 -12.21
CA SER A 557 -6.91 -18.34 -12.90
C SER A 557 -7.64 -19.49 -13.60
N GLU A 558 -8.43 -20.24 -12.84
CA GLU A 558 -9.26 -21.34 -13.33
C GLU A 558 -10.58 -20.80 -13.93
N ASN A 559 -10.46 -20.09 -15.04
CA ASN A 559 -11.59 -19.49 -15.72
C ASN A 559 -12.31 -20.51 -16.62
N PRO A 560 -13.62 -20.81 -16.42
CA PRO A 560 -14.35 -21.81 -17.19
C PRO A 560 -14.67 -21.37 -18.62
N ASN A 561 -14.47 -20.09 -18.96
CA ASN A 561 -14.72 -19.54 -20.29
C ASN A 561 -13.52 -19.70 -21.24
N TYR A 562 -12.60 -20.66 -20.99
CA TYR A 562 -11.45 -20.92 -21.87
C TYR A 562 -11.81 -21.36 -23.30
N GLY A 563 -13.10 -21.57 -23.61
CA GLY A 563 -13.59 -21.70 -24.99
C GLY A 563 -13.68 -20.36 -25.75
N GLU A 564 -13.71 -19.23 -25.05
CA GLU A 564 -13.82 -17.91 -25.66
C GLU A 564 -12.48 -17.43 -26.19
N SER A 565 -12.38 -17.28 -27.52
CA SER A 565 -11.12 -16.90 -28.20
C SER A 565 -10.61 -15.50 -27.86
N SER A 566 -11.44 -14.65 -27.26
CA SER A 566 -11.11 -13.29 -26.83
C SER A 566 -10.86 -13.17 -25.33
N LEU A 567 -10.86 -14.28 -24.58
CA LEU A 567 -10.36 -14.30 -23.21
C LEU A 567 -8.83 -14.43 -23.25
N LEU A 568 -8.11 -13.39 -22.85
CA LEU A 568 -6.66 -13.29 -23.06
C LEU A 568 -5.93 -13.00 -21.74
N LEU A 569 -4.65 -13.34 -21.69
CA LEU A 569 -3.75 -12.79 -20.68
C LEU A 569 -3.29 -11.42 -21.17
N LEU A 570 -2.68 -11.38 -22.35
CA LEU A 570 -2.12 -10.18 -22.96
C LEU A 570 -2.70 -9.96 -24.35
N ASN A 571 -3.07 -8.71 -24.64
CA ASN A 571 -3.34 -8.24 -26.00
C ASN A 571 -2.27 -7.20 -26.35
N VAL A 572 -1.28 -7.60 -27.16
CA VAL A 572 -0.07 -6.85 -27.50
C VAL A 572 -0.29 -6.18 -28.86
N GLY A 573 -0.78 -4.95 -28.85
CA GLY A 573 -1.49 -4.39 -30.00
C GLY A 573 -2.95 -4.86 -30.01
N SER A 574 -3.83 -4.09 -30.64
CA SER A 574 -5.28 -4.28 -30.56
C SER A 574 -6.06 -3.99 -31.84
N THR A 575 -5.37 -3.76 -32.96
CA THR A 575 -5.98 -3.40 -34.25
C THR A 575 -5.68 -4.48 -35.29
N THR A 576 -6.58 -4.63 -36.25
CA THR A 576 -6.28 -5.31 -37.53
C THR A 576 -6.07 -4.28 -38.66
N GLY A 577 -6.07 -2.99 -38.32
CA GLY A 577 -5.83 -1.85 -39.21
C GLY A 577 -4.37 -1.72 -39.64
N SER A 578 -4.09 -0.77 -40.54
CA SER A 578 -2.74 -0.55 -41.07
C SER A 578 -1.72 -0.15 -40.00
N ASP A 579 -2.20 0.39 -38.88
CA ASP A 579 -1.42 0.75 -37.69
C ASP A 579 -0.78 -0.47 -36.99
N ALA A 580 -1.23 -1.71 -37.25
CA ALA A 580 -0.51 -2.89 -36.79
C ALA A 580 0.87 -3.08 -37.46
N ALA A 581 1.12 -2.43 -38.61
CA ALA A 581 2.42 -2.46 -39.29
C ALA A 581 3.43 -1.47 -38.66
N ASP A 582 2.98 -0.56 -37.81
CA ASP A 582 3.85 0.39 -37.14
C ASP A 582 4.67 -0.31 -36.04
N ASN A 583 5.93 0.12 -35.87
CA ASN A 583 6.83 -0.44 -34.87
C ASN A 583 6.41 0.02 -33.46
N SER A 584 5.85 -0.89 -32.67
CA SER A 584 5.47 -0.58 -31.28
C SER A 584 6.63 -0.66 -30.31
N ASN A 585 7.64 -1.49 -30.57
CA ASN A 585 8.72 -1.83 -29.62
C ASN A 585 8.20 -2.31 -28.25
N PHE A 586 7.01 -2.90 -28.17
CA PHE A 586 6.51 -3.45 -26.91
C PHE A 586 7.39 -4.59 -26.42
N LYS A 587 7.56 -4.69 -25.10
CA LYS A 587 8.35 -5.74 -24.45
C LYS A 587 7.50 -6.49 -23.44
N VAL A 588 7.44 -7.81 -23.57
CA VAL A 588 6.87 -8.72 -22.58
C VAL A 588 7.97 -9.68 -22.15
N GLN A 589 8.56 -9.45 -20.98
CA GLN A 589 9.78 -10.14 -20.62
C GLN A 589 9.86 -10.61 -19.17
N TYR A 590 10.47 -11.78 -18.96
CA TYR A 590 10.77 -12.29 -17.62
C TYR A 590 9.54 -12.36 -16.69
N ASN A 591 8.37 -12.71 -17.23
CA ASN A 591 7.17 -12.94 -16.46
C ASN A 591 7.00 -14.43 -16.13
N ARG A 592 6.32 -14.73 -15.02
CA ARG A 592 5.88 -16.08 -14.66
C ARG A 592 4.39 -16.21 -14.87
N ILE A 593 3.98 -17.21 -15.64
CA ILE A 593 2.58 -17.56 -15.86
C ILE A 593 2.36 -18.98 -15.36
N ASP A 594 1.43 -19.15 -14.41
CA ASP A 594 1.15 -20.41 -13.73
C ASP A 594 -0.35 -20.73 -13.69
N ASN A 595 -0.74 -21.83 -14.33
CA ASN A 595 -2.11 -22.33 -14.29
C ASN A 595 -3.14 -21.22 -14.61
N PHE A 596 -2.91 -20.53 -15.73
CA PHE A 596 -3.73 -19.41 -16.15
C PHE A 596 -4.58 -19.81 -17.36
N ALA A 597 -5.89 -19.99 -17.15
CA ALA A 597 -6.81 -20.36 -18.20
C ALA A 597 -7.26 -19.13 -19.01
N THR A 598 -6.93 -19.15 -20.29
CA THR A 598 -7.39 -18.23 -21.32
C THR A 598 -8.03 -18.99 -22.48
N GLY A 599 -8.51 -18.26 -23.48
CA GLY A 599 -8.96 -18.82 -24.75
C GLY A 599 -7.84 -19.51 -25.54
N ARG A 600 -8.11 -19.72 -26.84
CA ARG A 600 -7.14 -20.23 -27.82
C ARG A 600 -5.79 -19.47 -27.82
N ARG A 601 -5.79 -18.20 -27.39
CA ARG A 601 -4.62 -17.33 -27.35
C ARG A 601 -4.35 -16.94 -25.90
N LEU A 602 -3.16 -17.26 -25.42
CA LEU A 602 -2.69 -16.71 -24.15
C LEU A 602 -2.27 -15.25 -24.36
N MET A 603 -1.41 -15.04 -25.35
CA MET A 603 -0.95 -13.73 -25.79
C MET A 603 -1.35 -13.54 -27.24
N ARG A 604 -2.17 -12.52 -27.51
CA ARG A 604 -2.50 -12.12 -28.87
C ARG A 604 -1.61 -10.96 -29.27
N VAL A 605 -0.93 -11.05 -30.41
CA VAL A 605 -0.02 -10.00 -30.90
C VAL A 605 -0.56 -9.44 -32.22
N GLN A 606 -0.87 -8.15 -32.21
CA GLN A 606 -1.46 -7.38 -33.30
C GLN A 606 -0.71 -6.06 -33.51
N THR A 607 0.61 -6.17 -33.69
CA THR A 607 1.56 -5.07 -33.84
C THR A 607 2.86 -5.56 -34.50
N SER A 608 3.78 -4.64 -34.81
CA SER A 608 5.10 -4.95 -35.34
C SER A 608 6.23 -4.60 -34.37
N SER A 609 7.34 -5.33 -34.48
CA SER A 609 8.56 -5.15 -33.68
C SER A 609 8.40 -5.30 -32.15
N ALA A 610 7.39 -6.04 -31.69
CA ALA A 610 7.28 -6.44 -30.29
C ALA A 610 8.28 -7.56 -29.95
N THR A 611 8.73 -7.59 -28.70
CA THR A 611 9.64 -8.61 -28.14
C THR A 611 8.98 -9.34 -26.99
N ILE A 612 8.86 -10.67 -27.10
CA ILE A 612 8.33 -11.56 -26.05
C ILE A 612 9.46 -12.50 -25.64
N GLN A 613 10.11 -12.22 -24.51
CA GLN A 613 11.35 -12.92 -24.17
C GLN A 613 11.50 -13.39 -22.73
N GLY A 614 12.13 -14.55 -22.52
CA GLY A 614 12.52 -14.98 -21.17
C GLY A 614 11.35 -15.29 -20.23
N ASN A 615 10.14 -15.47 -20.74
CA ASN A 615 8.97 -15.77 -19.90
C ASN A 615 8.91 -17.26 -19.56
N THR A 616 8.46 -17.60 -18.35
CA THR A 616 8.19 -18.99 -17.95
C THR A 616 6.68 -19.23 -17.84
N ILE A 617 6.13 -20.00 -18.78
CA ILE A 617 4.70 -20.30 -18.93
C ILE A 617 4.46 -21.76 -18.59
N ILE A 618 3.65 -22.02 -17.56
CA ILE A 618 3.35 -23.38 -17.10
C ILE A 618 1.85 -23.59 -16.99
N ASN A 619 1.37 -24.67 -17.60
CA ASN A 619 -0.03 -25.10 -17.57
C ASN A 619 -1.03 -24.01 -17.97
N ALA A 620 -0.61 -23.07 -18.82
CA ALA A 620 -1.53 -22.09 -19.39
C ALA A 620 -2.38 -22.72 -20.50
N ASN A 621 -3.54 -22.12 -20.77
CA ASN A 621 -4.33 -22.43 -21.96
C ASN A 621 -3.94 -21.49 -23.09
N GLY A 622 -3.97 -21.95 -24.34
CA GLY A 622 -3.55 -21.15 -25.49
C GLY A 622 -2.02 -21.01 -25.58
N GLY A 623 -1.58 -20.30 -26.62
CA GLY A 623 -0.16 -19.99 -26.85
C GLY A 623 0.08 -18.52 -27.19
N ILE A 624 1.32 -18.22 -27.59
CA ILE A 624 1.71 -16.91 -28.12
C ILE A 624 1.31 -16.86 -29.59
N SER A 625 0.40 -15.96 -29.98
CA SER A 625 -0.17 -15.89 -31.32
C SER A 625 0.18 -14.58 -32.02
N LEU A 626 1.04 -14.66 -33.04
CA LEU A 626 1.43 -13.54 -33.90
C LEU A 626 0.46 -13.45 -35.09
N GLU A 627 -0.50 -12.52 -35.03
CA GLU A 627 -1.64 -12.50 -35.96
C GLU A 627 -1.64 -11.34 -36.94
N ASP A 628 -1.41 -10.12 -36.44
CA ASP A 628 -1.40 -8.92 -37.25
C ASP A 628 -0.12 -8.12 -37.01
N GLY A 629 0.51 -7.63 -38.08
CA GLY A 629 1.82 -6.98 -37.99
C GLY A 629 3.00 -7.95 -38.23
N GLY A 630 4.22 -7.41 -38.30
CA GLY A 630 5.42 -8.12 -38.74
C GLY A 630 6.61 -7.95 -37.80
N PHE A 631 7.69 -8.69 -38.04
CA PHE A 631 9.00 -8.47 -37.41
C PHE A 631 9.06 -8.57 -35.87
N ASN A 632 8.03 -9.14 -35.23
CA ASN A 632 8.06 -9.50 -33.82
C ASN A 632 9.12 -10.58 -33.49
N THR A 633 9.65 -10.54 -32.27
CA THR A 633 10.63 -11.52 -31.75
C THR A 633 10.03 -12.29 -30.57
N VAL A 634 10.11 -13.61 -30.60
CA VAL A 634 9.77 -14.51 -29.50
C VAL A 634 11.01 -15.32 -29.14
N SER A 635 11.66 -15.02 -28.02
CA SER A 635 12.92 -15.67 -27.66
C SER A 635 13.05 -16.12 -26.23
N ASP A 636 13.86 -17.13 -25.97
CA ASP A 636 14.27 -17.50 -24.61
C ASP A 636 13.12 -17.90 -23.67
N ASN A 637 11.93 -18.19 -24.19
CA ASN A 637 10.78 -18.53 -23.36
C ASN A 637 10.79 -20.02 -23.00
N ILE A 638 10.32 -20.34 -21.80
CA ILE A 638 10.04 -21.70 -21.34
C ILE A 638 8.53 -21.89 -21.31
N ILE A 639 8.00 -22.80 -22.12
CA ILE A 639 6.56 -23.08 -22.24
C ILE A 639 6.34 -24.56 -21.96
N ILE A 640 5.68 -24.87 -20.84
CA ILE A 640 5.54 -26.23 -20.36
C ILE A 640 4.08 -26.53 -20.06
N ARG A 641 3.61 -27.69 -20.53
CA ARG A 641 2.34 -28.28 -20.10
C ARG A 641 2.64 -29.61 -19.38
N THR A 642 2.25 -29.67 -18.10
CA THR A 642 2.43 -30.85 -17.22
C THR A 642 1.15 -31.66 -17.08
N THR A 643 0.00 -31.10 -17.47
CA THR A 643 -1.32 -31.70 -17.29
C THR A 643 -1.97 -32.07 -18.63
N ASN A 644 -2.88 -33.04 -18.63
CA ASN A 644 -3.72 -33.34 -19.79
C ASN A 644 -4.65 -32.17 -20.11
N ILE A 645 -5.19 -32.15 -21.35
CA ILE A 645 -6.25 -31.20 -21.72
C ILE A 645 -7.59 -31.64 -21.14
N ASN A 646 -8.39 -30.67 -20.69
CA ASN A 646 -9.72 -30.93 -20.17
C ASN A 646 -10.72 -31.32 -21.27
N ASP A 647 -10.67 -30.63 -22.41
CA ASP A 647 -11.48 -30.86 -23.60
C ASP A 647 -10.80 -30.22 -24.84
N THR A 648 -11.47 -30.23 -26.00
CA THR A 648 -10.91 -29.72 -27.28
C THR A 648 -10.76 -28.19 -27.35
N SER A 649 -11.32 -27.46 -26.39
CA SER A 649 -11.16 -26.01 -26.22
C SER A 649 -10.01 -25.66 -25.27
N ASP A 650 -9.53 -26.61 -24.47
CA ASP A 650 -8.26 -26.50 -23.76
C ASP A 650 -7.11 -26.75 -24.76
N ARG A 651 -6.53 -25.65 -25.27
CA ARG A 651 -5.58 -25.67 -26.40
C ARG A 651 -4.20 -25.17 -26.00
N PRO A 652 -3.45 -25.86 -25.11
CA PRO A 652 -2.07 -25.47 -24.80
C PRO A 652 -1.23 -25.46 -26.08
N SER A 653 -0.59 -24.33 -26.37
CA SER A 653 0.20 -24.14 -27.59
C SER A 653 1.46 -23.34 -27.26
N GLY A 654 2.53 -23.54 -28.02
CA GLY A 654 3.75 -22.75 -27.90
C GLY A 654 3.61 -21.42 -28.64
N VAL A 655 4.10 -21.37 -29.88
CA VAL A 655 4.11 -20.15 -30.70
C VAL A 655 3.38 -20.39 -32.01
N ILE A 656 2.39 -19.57 -32.30
CA ILE A 656 1.59 -19.57 -33.54
C ILE A 656 1.96 -18.31 -34.34
N MET A 657 2.27 -18.46 -35.62
CA MET A 657 2.76 -17.34 -36.43
C MET A 657 2.43 -17.43 -37.91
N THR A 658 2.35 -16.28 -38.56
CA THR A 658 2.35 -16.11 -40.01
C THR A 658 3.69 -15.48 -40.44
N PRO A 659 4.27 -15.83 -41.62
CA PRO A 659 5.62 -15.41 -41.99
C PRO A 659 5.64 -13.94 -42.47
N LEU A 660 5.61 -13.02 -41.51
CA LEU A 660 5.72 -11.59 -41.71
C LEU A 660 7.03 -11.07 -41.13
N GLY A 661 8.13 -11.81 -41.35
CA GLY A 661 9.49 -11.44 -40.91
C GLY A 661 9.77 -11.63 -39.42
N HIS A 662 8.97 -12.44 -38.71
CA HIS A 662 9.19 -12.70 -37.28
C HIS A 662 10.48 -13.49 -37.01
N THR A 663 10.92 -13.45 -35.76
CA THR A 663 12.01 -14.28 -35.24
C THR A 663 11.51 -15.09 -34.05
N VAL A 664 11.63 -16.41 -34.10
CA VAL A 664 11.28 -17.33 -33.02
C VAL A 664 12.53 -18.13 -32.68
N THR A 665 13.22 -17.80 -31.60
CA THR A 665 14.55 -18.37 -31.33
C THR A 665 14.79 -18.77 -29.89
N ASN A 666 15.56 -19.83 -29.67
CA ASN A 666 15.98 -20.24 -28.33
C ASN A 666 14.83 -20.52 -27.33
N ASN A 667 13.63 -20.88 -27.80
CA ASN A 667 12.51 -21.20 -26.92
C ASN A 667 12.51 -22.70 -26.56
N TYR A 668 12.15 -23.03 -25.33
CA TYR A 668 11.93 -24.39 -24.85
C TYR A 668 10.44 -24.65 -24.68
N ILE A 669 9.89 -25.59 -25.45
CA ILE A 669 8.46 -25.90 -25.49
C ILE A 669 8.30 -27.39 -25.20
N ALA A 670 7.55 -27.74 -24.16
CA ALA A 670 7.40 -29.13 -23.75
C ALA A 670 5.97 -29.47 -23.36
N GLY A 671 5.55 -30.68 -23.72
CA GLY A 671 4.35 -31.26 -23.15
C GLY A 671 3.03 -30.80 -23.76
N SER A 672 2.98 -30.14 -24.92
CA SER A 672 1.70 -29.75 -25.53
C SER A 672 0.85 -31.00 -25.84
N ARG A 673 -0.41 -30.99 -25.39
CA ARG A 673 -1.37 -32.11 -25.46
C ARG A 673 -2.54 -31.84 -26.40
N ALA A 674 -2.48 -30.76 -27.19
CA ALA A 674 -3.53 -30.42 -28.14
C ALA A 674 -3.25 -31.03 -29.52
N SER A 675 -4.29 -31.50 -30.19
CA SER A 675 -4.22 -32.12 -31.53
C SER A 675 -5.06 -31.38 -32.59
N ASN A 676 -5.41 -30.12 -32.31
CA ASN A 676 -6.20 -29.30 -33.23
C ASN A 676 -5.27 -28.50 -34.16
N LYS A 677 -5.80 -28.10 -35.32
CA LYS A 677 -5.04 -27.53 -36.45
C LYS A 677 -4.27 -26.23 -36.15
N GLU A 678 -4.46 -25.60 -34.98
CA GLU A 678 -3.77 -24.37 -34.58
C GLU A 678 -3.09 -24.46 -33.21
N ALA A 679 -2.93 -25.67 -32.66
CA ALA A 679 -2.24 -25.88 -31.40
C ALA A 679 -1.11 -26.88 -31.59
N GLY A 680 0.05 -26.56 -31.02
CA GLY A 680 1.24 -27.39 -31.14
C GLY A 680 2.43 -26.73 -30.46
N GLY A 681 3.64 -27.20 -30.75
CA GLY A 681 4.86 -26.52 -30.28
C GLY A 681 5.08 -25.22 -31.05
N ILE A 682 5.39 -25.33 -32.33
CA ILE A 682 5.58 -24.21 -33.26
C ILE A 682 4.59 -24.37 -34.42
N VAL A 683 3.68 -23.43 -34.56
CA VAL A 683 2.58 -23.48 -35.52
C VAL A 683 2.76 -22.37 -36.57
N PHE A 684 2.87 -22.78 -37.82
CA PHE A 684 2.86 -21.92 -39.00
C PHE A 684 1.44 -21.87 -39.54
N SER A 685 0.82 -20.70 -39.57
CA SER A 685 -0.57 -20.55 -39.98
C SER A 685 -0.74 -19.50 -41.07
N ALA A 686 -1.59 -19.84 -42.05
CA ALA A 686 -2.05 -18.91 -43.09
C ALA A 686 -3.36 -18.20 -42.68
N ASN A 687 -3.95 -18.55 -41.53
CA ASN A 687 -5.24 -18.07 -41.07
C ASN A 687 -5.39 -16.52 -41.15
N PRO A 688 -4.39 -15.71 -40.77
CA PRO A 688 -4.50 -14.25 -40.85
C PRO A 688 -4.73 -13.67 -42.26
N PHE A 689 -4.46 -14.42 -43.33
CA PHE A 689 -4.74 -13.99 -44.72
C PHE A 689 -6.20 -14.20 -45.14
N SER A 690 -6.95 -15.01 -44.40
CA SER A 690 -8.35 -15.36 -44.67
C SER A 690 -9.36 -14.66 -43.76
N GLN A 691 -8.90 -13.91 -42.74
CA GLN A 691 -9.77 -13.29 -41.73
C GLN A 691 -10.58 -12.08 -42.23
N ALA A 692 -10.18 -11.41 -43.32
CA ALA A 692 -10.90 -10.22 -43.81
C ALA A 692 -12.12 -10.57 -44.69
N THR A 693 -11.90 -10.91 -45.97
CA THR A 693 -12.95 -11.22 -46.96
C THR A 693 -12.47 -12.18 -48.07
N GLY A 694 -12.27 -13.46 -47.74
CA GLY A 694 -12.02 -14.52 -48.74
C GLY A 694 -10.79 -14.24 -49.62
N GLY A 695 -9.63 -14.09 -48.97
CA GLY A 695 -8.34 -14.01 -49.67
C GLY A 695 -7.58 -12.70 -49.60
N LEU A 696 -8.08 -11.68 -48.88
CA LEU A 696 -7.29 -10.49 -48.58
C LEU A 696 -6.84 -10.52 -47.12
N PRO A 697 -5.55 -10.24 -46.84
CA PRO A 697 -5.07 -10.01 -45.49
C PRO A 697 -5.82 -8.86 -44.84
N ASN A 698 -5.88 -8.85 -43.51
CA ASN A 698 -6.24 -7.64 -42.76
C ASN A 698 -5.33 -6.47 -43.17
N SER A 699 -5.84 -5.23 -43.04
CA SER A 699 -5.10 -4.03 -43.47
C SER A 699 -3.72 -3.90 -42.83
N GLY A 700 -3.53 -4.38 -41.61
CA GLY A 700 -2.22 -4.45 -40.93
C GLY A 700 -1.23 -5.37 -41.65
N ASN A 701 -1.62 -6.63 -41.86
CA ASN A 701 -0.82 -7.59 -42.61
C ASN A 701 -0.57 -7.14 -44.04
N GLN A 702 -1.58 -6.54 -44.70
CA GLN A 702 -1.40 -5.96 -46.02
C GLN A 702 -0.38 -4.82 -46.01
N ALA A 703 -0.41 -3.94 -45.01
CA ALA A 703 0.56 -2.85 -44.89
C ALA A 703 1.99 -3.36 -44.65
N VAL A 704 2.16 -4.46 -43.89
CA VAL A 704 3.46 -5.14 -43.76
C VAL A 704 3.91 -5.67 -45.12
N LEU A 705 3.07 -6.40 -45.85
CA LEU A 705 3.40 -6.97 -47.16
C LEU A 705 3.71 -5.91 -48.22
N ASP A 706 3.02 -4.76 -48.16
CA ASP A 706 3.24 -3.62 -49.04
C ASP A 706 4.56 -2.89 -48.74
N ALA A 707 5.11 -3.07 -47.53
CA ALA A 707 6.44 -2.59 -47.20
C ALA A 707 7.50 -3.40 -47.97
N ALA A 708 8.55 -2.75 -48.46
CA ALA A 708 9.68 -3.48 -49.02
C ALA A 708 10.50 -4.07 -47.87
N GLY A 709 10.44 -5.39 -47.65
CA GLY A 709 11.14 -6.07 -46.56
C GLY A 709 11.47 -7.53 -46.87
N ASP A 710 12.42 -8.10 -46.13
CA ASP A 710 12.63 -9.54 -46.11
C ASP A 710 11.72 -10.15 -45.04
N PHE A 711 10.62 -10.77 -45.48
CA PHE A 711 9.64 -11.40 -44.59
C PHE A 711 10.02 -12.83 -44.19
N THR A 712 11.27 -13.23 -44.43
CA THR A 712 11.78 -14.54 -44.00
C THR A 712 11.56 -14.73 -42.50
N LEU A 713 10.88 -15.81 -42.16
CA LEU A 713 10.66 -16.22 -40.80
C LEU A 713 11.92 -16.91 -40.28
N ASN A 714 12.54 -16.37 -39.23
CA ASN A 714 13.72 -16.99 -38.61
C ASN A 714 13.27 -17.86 -37.44
N VAL A 715 13.44 -19.18 -37.57
CA VAL A 715 13.11 -20.15 -36.51
C VAL A 715 14.36 -20.92 -36.17
N SER A 716 15.03 -20.56 -35.07
CA SER A 716 16.31 -21.18 -34.74
C SER A 716 16.52 -21.53 -33.28
N ASN A 717 17.33 -22.57 -33.01
CA ASN A 717 17.71 -22.92 -31.64
C ASN A 717 16.54 -23.23 -30.70
N ASN A 718 15.35 -23.53 -31.21
CA ASN A 718 14.24 -23.91 -30.35
C ASN A 718 14.33 -25.40 -29.98
N THR A 719 13.81 -25.75 -28.81
CA THR A 719 13.62 -27.12 -28.36
C THR A 719 12.11 -27.38 -28.24
N VAL A 720 11.61 -28.42 -28.91
CA VAL A 720 10.23 -28.89 -28.76
C VAL A 720 10.23 -30.35 -28.34
N LEU A 721 9.69 -30.65 -27.16
CA LEU A 721 9.72 -31.99 -26.54
C LEU A 721 8.32 -32.52 -26.24
N ASN A 722 8.13 -33.82 -26.50
CA ASN A 722 6.97 -34.63 -26.08
C ASN A 722 5.63 -33.90 -26.22
N SER A 723 5.40 -33.33 -27.41
CA SER A 723 4.19 -32.61 -27.79
C SER A 723 3.45 -33.41 -28.85
N ILE A 724 2.12 -33.53 -28.79
CA ILE A 724 1.35 -34.31 -29.79
C ILE A 724 1.68 -33.80 -31.20
N GLN A 725 1.67 -32.49 -31.40
CA GLN A 725 2.04 -31.86 -32.66
C GLN A 725 3.21 -30.87 -32.44
N PRO A 726 4.48 -31.31 -32.54
CA PRO A 726 5.64 -30.47 -32.24
C PRO A 726 5.78 -29.28 -33.19
N ILE A 727 5.77 -29.54 -34.50
CA ILE A 727 5.78 -28.52 -35.55
C ILE A 727 4.55 -28.71 -36.42
N VAL A 728 3.76 -27.64 -36.60
CA VAL A 728 2.48 -27.69 -37.32
C VAL A 728 2.50 -26.70 -38.46
N PHE A 729 2.25 -27.18 -39.68
CA PHE A 729 1.85 -26.32 -40.79
C PHE A 729 0.33 -26.41 -40.90
N SER A 730 -0.33 -25.42 -40.31
CA SER A 730 -1.77 -25.45 -40.08
C SER A 730 -2.54 -25.57 -41.38
N THR A 731 -3.45 -26.55 -41.43
CA THR A 731 -4.50 -26.64 -42.45
C THR A 731 -5.60 -25.62 -42.28
N GLU A 732 -5.70 -25.01 -41.10
CA GLU A 732 -6.77 -24.06 -40.81
C GLU A 732 -6.61 -22.83 -41.67
N ILE A 733 -7.52 -22.74 -42.64
CA ILE A 733 -7.76 -21.55 -43.43
C ILE A 733 -9.01 -20.89 -42.83
N GLY A 734 -8.87 -19.63 -42.46
CA GLY A 734 -9.84 -18.90 -41.66
C GLY A 734 -11.26 -18.97 -42.20
N SER A 735 -12.24 -18.87 -41.31
CA SER A 735 -13.66 -19.17 -41.56
C SER A 735 -14.35 -18.41 -42.70
N LYS A 736 -13.70 -17.40 -43.29
CA LYS A 736 -14.19 -16.66 -44.47
C LYS A 736 -13.57 -17.11 -45.78
N ALA A 737 -12.67 -18.11 -45.76
CA ALA A 737 -12.20 -18.81 -46.94
C ALA A 737 -13.36 -19.62 -47.57
N ARG A 738 -13.25 -19.91 -48.87
CA ARG A 738 -14.28 -20.64 -49.62
C ARG A 738 -14.19 -22.15 -49.49
N VAL A 739 -13.10 -22.63 -48.92
CA VAL A 739 -12.75 -24.04 -48.74
C VAL A 739 -12.59 -24.32 -47.24
N GLY A 740 -12.70 -25.59 -46.86
CA GLY A 740 -12.63 -26.00 -45.46
C GLY A 740 -11.21 -26.00 -44.92
N ASP A 741 -10.26 -26.36 -45.78
CA ASP A 741 -8.84 -26.55 -45.47
C ASP A 741 -7.96 -25.94 -46.57
N CYS A 742 -6.69 -25.62 -46.29
CA CYS A 742 -5.82 -24.96 -47.27
C CYS A 742 -5.29 -25.86 -48.40
N ASP A 743 -5.44 -27.18 -48.29
CA ASP A 743 -5.12 -28.17 -49.32
C ASP A 743 -6.17 -28.19 -50.46
N GLU A 744 -7.42 -27.93 -50.10
CA GLU A 744 -8.53 -27.71 -51.04
C GLU A 744 -8.38 -26.39 -51.83
N LEU A 745 -7.46 -25.51 -51.42
CA LEU A 745 -7.27 -24.20 -52.02
C LEU A 745 -6.64 -24.33 -53.42
N THR A 746 -7.37 -23.89 -54.45
CA THR A 746 -6.86 -23.88 -55.83
C THR A 746 -6.93 -22.48 -56.45
N ALA A 747 -6.10 -22.24 -57.47
CA ALA A 747 -6.19 -21.02 -58.29
C ALA A 747 -7.57 -20.85 -58.97
N ALA A 748 -8.36 -21.92 -59.11
CA ALA A 748 -9.68 -21.89 -59.72
C ALA A 748 -10.77 -21.41 -58.73
N ASP A 749 -10.68 -21.84 -57.48
CA ASP A 749 -11.74 -21.63 -56.48
C ASP A 749 -11.53 -20.34 -55.66
N ASP A 750 -10.27 -19.99 -55.37
CA ASP A 750 -9.89 -18.74 -54.69
C ASP A 750 -8.50 -18.21 -55.17
N PRO A 751 -8.42 -17.53 -56.33
CA PRO A 751 -7.16 -17.14 -56.95
C PRO A 751 -6.30 -16.17 -56.14
N VAL A 752 -6.92 -15.34 -55.29
CA VAL A 752 -6.19 -14.35 -54.50
C VAL A 752 -5.57 -15.01 -53.28
N LEU A 753 -6.37 -15.74 -52.49
CA LEU A 753 -5.87 -16.44 -51.31
C LEU A 753 -4.84 -17.50 -51.71
N TYR A 754 -5.09 -18.23 -52.80
CA TYR A 754 -4.15 -19.21 -53.34
C TYR A 754 -2.82 -18.57 -53.73
N GLY A 755 -2.86 -17.42 -54.42
CA GLY A 755 -1.65 -16.70 -54.80
C GLY A 755 -0.85 -16.14 -53.62
N LEU A 756 -1.52 -15.81 -52.51
CA LEU A 756 -0.88 -15.30 -51.29
C LEU A 756 -0.35 -16.38 -50.36
N THR A 757 -0.90 -17.59 -50.42
CA THR A 757 -0.57 -18.66 -49.46
C THR A 757 0.28 -19.75 -50.09
N LYS A 758 0.16 -20.00 -51.40
CA LYS A 758 0.97 -21.00 -52.08
C LYS A 758 2.44 -20.59 -52.15
N ASN A 759 3.33 -21.45 -51.65
CA ASN A 759 4.77 -21.26 -51.62
C ASN A 759 5.18 -19.90 -51.07
N PHE A 760 4.42 -19.36 -50.12
CA PHE A 760 4.64 -18.02 -49.59
C PHE A 760 5.65 -18.01 -48.43
N PHE A 761 5.68 -19.07 -47.63
CA PHE A 761 6.44 -19.12 -46.39
C PHE A 761 7.91 -19.36 -46.72
N LYS A 762 8.69 -18.29 -46.71
CA LYS A 762 10.15 -18.38 -46.70
C LYS A 762 10.62 -18.51 -45.25
N ILE A 763 11.23 -19.65 -44.93
CA ILE A 763 11.61 -19.98 -43.55
C ILE A 763 13.11 -20.25 -43.50
N ASN A 764 13.80 -19.66 -42.53
CA ASN A 764 15.11 -20.07 -42.08
C ASN A 764 14.95 -20.92 -40.81
N PHE A 765 14.86 -22.23 -40.97
CA PHE A 765 14.66 -23.21 -39.91
C PHE A 765 15.99 -23.88 -39.55
N ASP A 766 16.70 -23.34 -38.57
CA ASP A 766 18.09 -23.71 -38.27
C ASP A 766 18.32 -24.14 -36.82
N ALA A 767 19.11 -25.20 -36.60
CA ALA A 767 19.56 -25.58 -35.25
C ALA A 767 18.44 -25.87 -34.24
N ASN A 768 17.25 -26.31 -34.66
CA ASN A 768 16.16 -26.68 -33.75
C ASN A 768 16.28 -28.15 -33.31
N LEU A 769 15.86 -28.46 -32.08
CA LEU A 769 15.76 -29.81 -31.52
C LEU A 769 14.29 -30.20 -31.36
N ILE A 770 13.87 -31.31 -31.98
CA ILE A 770 12.49 -31.81 -31.95
C ILE A 770 12.50 -33.27 -31.51
N ALA A 771 12.07 -33.58 -30.28
CA ALA A 771 12.00 -34.97 -29.83
C ALA A 771 10.61 -35.33 -29.30
N ASN A 772 9.99 -36.36 -29.85
CA ASN A 772 8.65 -36.80 -29.49
C ASN A 772 8.62 -38.31 -29.25
N GLY A 773 7.93 -38.76 -28.19
CA GLY A 773 7.93 -40.17 -27.80
C GLY A 773 9.25 -40.63 -27.17
N VAL A 774 9.95 -39.75 -26.45
CA VAL A 774 11.13 -40.14 -25.66
C VAL A 774 10.64 -40.77 -24.34
N GLY A 775 11.03 -42.02 -24.06
CA GLY A 775 10.68 -42.73 -22.81
C GLY A 775 9.61 -43.84 -22.92
N VAL A 776 9.31 -44.36 -24.12
CA VAL A 776 8.28 -45.40 -24.38
C VAL A 776 8.73 -46.85 -24.15
N ASP A 777 9.73 -47.09 -23.30
CA ASP A 777 10.15 -48.47 -23.00
C ASP A 777 9.40 -48.98 -21.77
N ASP A 778 8.13 -49.39 -21.95
CA ASP A 778 7.62 -50.47 -21.12
C ASP A 778 6.63 -51.40 -21.84
N THR A 779 6.97 -52.67 -21.78
CA THR A 779 6.16 -53.80 -22.24
C THR A 779 5.33 -54.41 -21.10
N ASP A 780 5.36 -53.83 -19.90
CA ASP A 780 4.58 -54.27 -18.74
C ASP A 780 3.44 -53.28 -18.41
N GLU A 781 2.20 -53.77 -18.50
CA GLU A 781 0.96 -53.03 -18.17
C GLU A 781 0.74 -52.93 -16.64
N SER A 782 1.71 -52.44 -15.87
CA SER A 782 1.57 -52.32 -14.42
C SER A 782 1.29 -50.88 -13.97
N ASP A 783 0.30 -50.70 -13.09
CA ASP A 783 -0.23 -49.40 -12.63
C ASP A 783 0.76 -48.58 -11.76
N ASP A 784 1.97 -49.12 -11.49
CA ASP A 784 3.00 -48.48 -10.67
C ASP A 784 3.94 -47.55 -11.48
N ASP A 785 3.85 -47.51 -12.81
CA ASP A 785 4.75 -46.75 -13.71
C ASP A 785 4.42 -45.25 -13.89
N ILE A 786 3.42 -44.75 -13.15
CA ILE A 786 3.11 -43.31 -13.09
C ILE A 786 4.22 -42.54 -12.31
N SER A 787 5.01 -43.21 -11.46
CA SER A 787 6.02 -42.54 -10.63
C SER A 787 7.25 -42.07 -11.39
N ASP A 788 7.69 -42.78 -12.44
CA ASP A 788 8.86 -42.39 -13.23
C ASP A 788 8.52 -41.32 -14.28
N ALA A 789 7.25 -41.23 -14.71
CA ALA A 789 6.73 -40.18 -15.59
C ALA A 789 6.67 -38.79 -14.91
N LEU A 790 6.53 -38.76 -13.59
CA LEU A 790 6.64 -37.56 -12.75
C LEU A 790 8.10 -37.13 -12.50
N ILE A 791 9.06 -38.06 -12.65
CA ILE A 791 10.49 -37.81 -12.42
C ILE A 791 11.22 -37.44 -13.73
N ASN A 792 10.79 -37.97 -14.88
CA ASN A 792 11.47 -37.83 -16.17
C ASN A 792 10.84 -36.82 -17.16
N GLY A 793 9.85 -36.03 -16.72
CA GLY A 793 9.36 -34.88 -17.48
C GLY A 793 8.70 -35.22 -18.83
N TYR A 794 7.42 -35.56 -18.77
CA TYR A 794 6.45 -35.48 -19.88
C TYR A 794 6.29 -36.75 -20.73
N PHE A 795 5.78 -37.84 -20.16
CA PHE A 795 5.22 -38.95 -20.93
C PHE A 795 4.08 -38.49 -21.88
N LEU A 796 4.08 -39.01 -23.11
CA LEU A 796 2.94 -38.99 -24.04
C LEU A 796 2.31 -40.40 -23.97
N ALA A 797 1.04 -40.52 -23.57
CA ALA A 797 0.43 -41.83 -23.38
C ALA A 797 0.37 -42.64 -24.67
N ASN A 798 0.81 -43.91 -24.59
CA ASN A 798 0.95 -44.86 -25.71
C ASN A 798 -0.37 -45.12 -26.49
N GLY A 799 -1.50 -44.58 -26.02
CA GLY A 799 -2.82 -44.65 -26.66
C GLY A 799 -3.22 -43.44 -27.53
N ASP A 800 -2.55 -42.29 -27.42
CA ASP A 800 -2.79 -41.09 -28.25
C ASP A 800 -1.90 -41.09 -29.53
N SER A 801 -1.32 -42.23 -29.86
CA SER A 801 -0.18 -42.43 -30.76
C SER A 801 -0.45 -42.29 -32.26
N SER A 802 -1.62 -41.80 -32.69
CA SER A 802 -1.87 -41.58 -34.13
C SER A 802 -1.22 -40.31 -34.68
N SER A 803 -0.70 -39.43 -33.83
CA SER A 803 0.00 -38.20 -34.21
C SER A 803 1.28 -38.06 -33.39
N ALA A 804 2.31 -38.83 -33.73
CA ALA A 804 3.67 -38.66 -33.21
C ALA A 804 4.63 -38.17 -34.31
N HIS A 805 4.10 -37.35 -35.22
CA HIS A 805 4.84 -36.74 -36.32
C HIS A 805 5.71 -35.59 -35.80
N ALA A 806 6.93 -35.44 -36.32
CA ALA A 806 7.73 -34.24 -36.04
C ALA A 806 7.12 -32.99 -36.69
N PHE A 807 6.47 -33.20 -37.83
CA PHE A 807 5.83 -32.19 -38.64
C PHE A 807 4.46 -32.66 -39.12
N GLU A 808 3.45 -31.82 -38.96
CA GLU A 808 2.15 -31.97 -39.60
C GLU A 808 2.11 -31.11 -40.87
N TYR A 809 1.76 -31.71 -42.02
CA TYR A 809 1.80 -31.07 -43.34
C TYR A 809 0.64 -31.53 -44.22
N ASP A 810 -0.27 -30.61 -44.56
CA ASP A 810 -1.24 -30.90 -45.63
C ASP A 810 -1.32 -29.77 -46.68
N CYS A 811 -0.62 -28.63 -46.51
CA CYS A 811 -0.71 -27.48 -47.44
C CYS A 811 0.63 -27.06 -48.06
N ASP A 812 0.59 -26.64 -49.34
CA ASP A 812 1.70 -26.04 -50.11
C ASP A 812 2.07 -24.61 -49.60
N LEU A 813 2.23 -24.40 -48.29
CA LEU A 813 2.51 -23.07 -47.73
C LEU A 813 3.98 -22.65 -47.89
N ILE A 814 4.92 -23.60 -47.91
CA ILE A 814 6.36 -23.34 -47.86
C ILE A 814 6.94 -23.06 -49.23
N ASN A 815 7.74 -22.00 -49.33
CA ASN A 815 8.61 -21.80 -50.49
C ASN A 815 9.82 -22.75 -50.40
N HIS A 816 9.73 -23.91 -51.03
CA HIS A 816 10.78 -24.93 -50.98
C HIS A 816 12.08 -24.53 -51.71
N GLU A 817 12.03 -23.56 -52.63
CA GLU A 817 13.22 -23.11 -53.37
C GLU A 817 14.04 -22.10 -52.55
N GLU A 818 13.37 -21.28 -51.73
CA GLU A 818 14.00 -20.17 -51.00
C GLU A 818 14.12 -20.41 -49.49
N SER A 819 13.45 -21.43 -48.94
CA SER A 819 13.57 -21.79 -47.53
C SER A 819 14.83 -22.59 -47.22
N LEU A 820 15.41 -22.34 -46.04
CA LEU A 820 16.57 -23.02 -45.51
C LEU A 820 16.14 -23.90 -44.34
N PHE A 821 16.49 -25.19 -44.42
CA PHE A 821 16.38 -26.12 -43.30
C PHE A 821 17.78 -26.69 -43.05
N SER A 822 18.42 -26.33 -41.93
CA SER A 822 19.80 -26.75 -41.63
C SER A 822 20.01 -27.06 -40.14
N ASN A 823 20.97 -27.94 -39.83
CA ASN A 823 21.41 -28.24 -38.46
C ASN A 823 20.30 -28.66 -37.49
N ASN A 824 19.14 -29.14 -37.96
CA ASN A 824 18.06 -29.56 -37.08
C ASN A 824 18.25 -31.01 -36.62
N TYR A 825 17.88 -31.28 -35.37
CA TYR A 825 18.02 -32.59 -34.72
C TYR A 825 16.67 -33.05 -34.19
N GLY A 826 16.47 -34.36 -34.10
CA GLY A 826 15.23 -34.88 -33.57
C GLY A 826 15.20 -36.39 -33.43
N PHE A 827 14.13 -36.84 -32.78
CA PHE A 827 13.78 -38.24 -32.54
C PHE A 827 12.25 -38.33 -32.56
N THR A 828 11.67 -39.24 -33.33
CA THR A 828 10.23 -39.55 -33.28
C THR A 828 10.00 -41.05 -33.29
N VAL A 829 8.80 -41.49 -32.91
CA VAL A 829 8.39 -42.91 -32.92
C VAL A 829 7.31 -43.23 -33.96
N SER A 830 6.84 -42.24 -34.73
CA SER A 830 5.84 -42.42 -35.80
C SER A 830 6.47 -42.66 -37.18
N TYR A 831 5.86 -43.56 -37.95
CA TYR A 831 6.32 -44.07 -39.26
C TYR A 831 5.64 -43.44 -40.47
N ALA A 832 4.61 -42.63 -40.28
CA ALA A 832 3.89 -41.93 -41.34
C ALA A 832 3.99 -40.42 -41.10
N SER A 833 3.60 -39.62 -42.08
CA SER A 833 3.31 -38.19 -41.96
C SER A 833 1.84 -38.00 -42.32
N GLY A 834 1.21 -36.92 -41.86
CA GLY A 834 -0.24 -36.72 -41.73
C GLY A 834 -1.13 -37.23 -42.87
N ASP A 835 -0.70 -37.17 -44.14
CA ASP A 835 -1.54 -37.61 -45.26
C ASP A 835 -0.80 -38.45 -46.33
N VAL A 836 -0.71 -39.78 -46.09
CA VAL A 836 -0.07 -40.76 -46.99
C VAL A 836 -0.80 -41.01 -48.33
N GLU A 837 -1.91 -40.34 -48.61
CA GLU A 837 -2.71 -40.62 -49.81
C GLU A 837 -2.31 -39.83 -51.08
N ASP A 838 -1.60 -38.71 -50.98
CA ASP A 838 -1.19 -37.93 -52.16
C ASP A 838 0.25 -38.25 -52.63
N GLU A 839 0.42 -38.60 -53.92
CA GLU A 839 1.73 -38.96 -54.52
C GLU A 839 2.69 -37.75 -54.69
N ASP A 840 2.25 -36.53 -54.36
CA ASP A 840 2.96 -35.26 -54.58
C ASP A 840 3.72 -34.75 -53.32
N TRP A 841 4.20 -35.67 -52.49
CA TRP A 841 5.10 -35.38 -51.35
C TRP A 841 6.34 -34.57 -51.79
N VAL A 842 6.52 -33.37 -51.23
CA VAL A 842 7.77 -32.62 -51.40
C VAL A 842 8.79 -33.10 -50.37
N ASP A 843 9.87 -33.68 -50.88
CA ASP A 843 10.98 -34.25 -50.12
C ASP A 843 11.81 -33.16 -49.41
N ILE A 844 11.26 -32.49 -48.38
CA ILE A 844 12.00 -31.56 -47.47
C ILE A 844 13.27 -32.23 -46.93
N ARG A 845 13.30 -33.57 -46.92
CA ARG A 845 14.39 -34.44 -46.48
C ARG A 845 15.72 -34.26 -47.23
N LYS A 846 15.75 -33.51 -48.35
CA LYS A 846 16.95 -33.30 -49.18
C LYS A 846 17.41 -31.85 -49.31
N LEU A 847 16.77 -30.90 -48.64
CA LEU A 847 17.14 -29.50 -48.72
C LEU A 847 18.35 -29.20 -47.79
N ASN A 848 19.42 -28.67 -48.39
CA ASN A 848 20.51 -27.93 -47.71
C ASN A 848 21.27 -28.63 -46.56
N GLY A 849 21.40 -29.95 -46.57
CA GLY A 849 22.39 -30.64 -45.74
C GLY A 849 21.92 -31.14 -44.37
N ASN A 850 20.62 -31.03 -44.06
CA ASN A 850 20.01 -32.04 -43.18
C ASN A 850 20.15 -33.37 -43.93
N GLY A 851 20.89 -34.34 -43.38
CA GLY A 851 21.14 -35.63 -44.05
C GLY A 851 19.84 -36.31 -44.49
N GLU A 852 19.93 -37.41 -45.26
CA GLU A 852 18.73 -38.18 -45.61
C GLU A 852 17.97 -38.54 -44.33
N PHE A 853 16.77 -38.00 -44.17
CA PHE A 853 15.78 -38.58 -43.27
C PHE A 853 15.59 -40.02 -43.76
N ASP A 854 15.48 -40.97 -42.85
CA ASP A 854 15.38 -42.36 -43.25
C ASP A 854 14.13 -42.59 -44.12
N SER A 855 14.01 -43.80 -44.66
CA SER A 855 12.87 -44.20 -45.51
C SER A 855 11.49 -44.05 -44.86
N GLN A 856 11.43 -43.71 -43.56
CA GLN A 856 10.23 -43.53 -42.74
C GLN A 856 9.98 -42.06 -42.37
N GLY A 857 10.76 -41.11 -42.91
CA GLY A 857 10.48 -39.67 -42.79
C GLY A 857 10.91 -39.04 -41.47
N ALA A 858 11.70 -39.74 -40.66
CA ALA A 858 12.09 -39.26 -39.34
C ALA A 858 13.51 -38.68 -39.30
N VAL A 859 13.70 -37.71 -38.39
CA VAL A 859 15.03 -37.45 -37.83
C VAL A 859 15.30 -38.61 -36.86
N ASP A 860 16.05 -39.60 -37.35
CA ASP A 860 16.64 -40.75 -36.62
C ASP A 860 15.75 -41.48 -35.58
N GLN A 861 15.08 -42.54 -36.01
CA GLN A 861 14.25 -43.39 -35.13
C GLN A 861 15.06 -44.38 -34.28
N ALA A 862 16.38 -44.48 -34.48
CA ALA A 862 17.25 -45.40 -33.74
C ALA A 862 18.68 -44.82 -33.63
N PRO A 863 18.90 -43.77 -32.80
CA PRO A 863 20.17 -43.05 -32.73
C PRO A 863 21.37 -44.00 -32.50
N ALA A 864 21.20 -44.97 -31.60
CA ALA A 864 22.20 -45.98 -31.27
C ALA A 864 22.62 -46.88 -32.45
N GLU A 865 21.71 -47.17 -33.38
CA GLU A 865 21.99 -48.03 -34.56
C GLU A 865 22.64 -47.24 -35.71
N ASN A 866 22.41 -45.92 -35.76
CA ASN A 866 22.92 -45.01 -36.77
C ASN A 866 24.18 -44.22 -36.33
N GLY A 867 24.72 -44.52 -35.15
CA GLY A 867 25.92 -43.89 -34.61
C GLY A 867 25.71 -42.42 -34.19
N LYS A 868 24.46 -42.01 -33.96
CA LYS A 868 24.08 -40.71 -33.39
C LYS A 868 23.68 -40.88 -31.94
N GLU A 869 23.79 -39.80 -31.18
CA GLU A 869 23.48 -39.80 -29.76
C GLU A 869 21.97 -39.66 -29.52
N VAL A 870 21.44 -40.47 -28.60
CA VAL A 870 20.06 -40.32 -28.10
C VAL A 870 19.95 -38.96 -27.41
N PRO A 871 18.89 -38.16 -27.65
CA PRO A 871 18.68 -36.94 -26.87
C PRO A 871 18.69 -37.22 -25.38
N GLU A 872 19.71 -36.72 -24.70
CA GLU A 872 19.73 -36.72 -23.25
C GLU A 872 18.69 -35.70 -22.76
N LEU A 873 17.95 -36.10 -21.72
CA LEU A 873 16.81 -35.33 -21.21
C LEU A 873 17.26 -33.92 -20.78
N ILE A 874 16.61 -32.90 -21.35
CA ILE A 874 16.78 -31.51 -20.92
C ILE A 874 15.90 -31.33 -19.67
N ILE A 875 16.55 -31.23 -18.52
CA ILE A 875 15.88 -31.02 -17.23
C ILE A 875 16.11 -29.57 -16.82
N ALA A 876 15.03 -28.88 -16.43
CA ALA A 876 15.15 -27.64 -15.66
C ALA A 876 15.68 -28.02 -14.27
N THR A 877 16.93 -27.69 -13.98
CA THR A 877 17.57 -28.05 -12.72
C THR A 877 17.10 -27.17 -11.57
N GLU A 878 17.34 -27.58 -10.32
CA GLU A 878 17.17 -26.72 -9.14
C GLU A 878 18.01 -25.42 -9.20
N ALA A 879 18.99 -25.35 -10.11
CA ALA A 879 19.81 -24.15 -10.38
C ALA A 879 19.20 -23.22 -11.45
N ASN A 880 17.89 -23.33 -11.71
CA ASN A 880 17.10 -22.47 -12.61
C ASN A 880 17.61 -22.39 -14.06
N THR A 881 18.46 -23.32 -14.52
CA THR A 881 18.94 -23.39 -15.90
C THR A 881 18.50 -24.68 -16.58
N LEU A 882 18.19 -24.58 -17.88
CA LEU A 882 18.08 -25.77 -18.73
C LEU A 882 19.48 -26.33 -18.97
N THR A 883 19.76 -27.50 -18.40
CA THR A 883 21.03 -28.20 -18.64
C THR A 883 20.81 -29.19 -19.79
N VAL A 884 21.45 -28.93 -20.93
CA VAL A 884 21.63 -29.94 -21.98
C VAL A 884 22.77 -30.84 -21.52
N THR A 885 22.49 -32.13 -21.37
CA THR A 885 23.31 -33.04 -20.55
C THR A 885 24.62 -33.49 -21.21
N ASP A 886 24.78 -33.32 -22.55
CA ASP A 886 26.08 -33.45 -23.23
C ASP A 886 26.49 -32.21 -24.07
N PRO A 887 27.38 -31.35 -23.57
CA PRO A 887 27.95 -30.22 -24.33
C PRO A 887 28.94 -30.64 -25.44
N SER A 888 29.32 -31.93 -25.48
CA SER A 888 30.18 -32.52 -26.51
C SER A 888 29.42 -33.38 -27.53
N GLY A 889 28.11 -33.52 -27.33
CA GLY A 889 27.21 -34.36 -28.12
C GLY A 889 26.84 -33.78 -29.47
N ALA A 890 26.29 -34.63 -30.35
CA ALA A 890 25.86 -34.19 -31.70
C ALA A 890 24.80 -33.07 -31.64
N GLN A 891 24.05 -33.01 -30.54
CA GLN A 891 22.99 -32.04 -30.29
C GLN A 891 23.50 -30.72 -29.72
N ALA A 892 24.77 -30.62 -29.32
CA ALA A 892 25.35 -29.45 -28.69
C ALA A 892 25.26 -28.17 -29.55
N ILE A 893 24.99 -28.28 -30.86
CA ILE A 893 24.77 -27.12 -31.74
C ILE A 893 23.30 -26.68 -31.83
N ALA A 894 22.35 -27.54 -31.48
CA ALA A 894 20.92 -27.32 -31.62
C ALA A 894 20.17 -27.24 -30.28
N GLY A 895 18.93 -26.76 -30.34
CA GLY A 895 18.07 -26.62 -29.18
C GLY A 895 18.37 -25.39 -28.31
N ALA A 896 17.45 -25.18 -27.37
CA ALA A 896 17.42 -24.02 -26.48
C ALA A 896 18.47 -24.13 -25.37
N LYS A 897 19.10 -23.01 -25.02
CA LYS A 897 20.24 -22.95 -24.08
C LYS A 897 20.19 -21.69 -23.24
N GLY A 898 20.77 -21.76 -22.03
CA GLY A 898 20.96 -20.60 -21.16
C GLY A 898 19.63 -19.96 -20.71
N LEU A 899 18.54 -20.72 -20.70
CA LEU A 899 17.25 -20.22 -20.26
C LEU A 899 17.16 -20.23 -18.74
N HIS A 900 16.60 -19.15 -18.17
CA HIS A 900 16.28 -19.05 -16.75
C HIS A 900 14.85 -19.50 -16.50
N TYR A 901 14.69 -20.57 -15.71
CA TYR A 901 13.39 -20.99 -15.20
C TYR A 901 12.99 -20.08 -14.03
N ILE A 902 12.01 -19.20 -14.25
CA ILE A 902 11.57 -18.22 -13.26
C ILE A 902 10.78 -18.94 -12.17
N GLN A 903 11.20 -18.79 -10.92
CA GLN A 903 10.43 -19.24 -9.76
C GLN A 903 9.35 -18.22 -9.41
N ALA A 904 8.21 -18.68 -8.89
CA ALA A 904 7.12 -17.78 -8.50
C ALA A 904 7.54 -16.74 -7.44
N SER A 905 8.55 -17.05 -6.60
CA SER A 905 9.12 -16.13 -5.61
C SER A 905 10.05 -15.05 -6.18
N GLU A 906 10.51 -15.19 -7.43
CA GLU A 906 11.39 -14.21 -8.09
C GLU A 906 10.58 -13.03 -8.68
N VAL A 907 9.28 -13.22 -8.90
CA VAL A 907 8.42 -12.24 -9.58
C VAL A 907 7.15 -11.94 -8.78
N GLY A 908 6.39 -10.95 -9.23
CA GLY A 908 5.16 -10.53 -8.55
C GLY A 908 5.39 -9.48 -7.46
N ALA A 909 4.31 -9.17 -6.75
CA ALA A 909 4.29 -8.09 -5.76
C ALA A 909 5.32 -8.31 -4.65
N GLY A 910 6.19 -7.32 -4.44
CA GLY A 910 7.26 -7.34 -3.43
C GLY A 910 8.55 -8.05 -3.87
N SER A 911 8.63 -8.57 -5.10
CA SER A 911 9.87 -9.19 -5.59
C SER A 911 10.94 -8.14 -5.90
N THR A 912 12.21 -8.49 -5.67
CA THR A 912 13.36 -7.62 -5.99
C THR A 912 14.31 -8.26 -7.00
N TRP A 913 14.01 -9.48 -7.44
CA TRP A 913 14.86 -10.22 -8.37
C TRP A 913 14.92 -9.52 -9.73
N THR A 914 16.11 -9.54 -10.31
CA THR A 914 16.40 -9.08 -11.66
C THR A 914 17.18 -10.17 -12.37
N VAL A 915 16.95 -10.33 -13.67
CA VAL A 915 17.77 -11.24 -14.46
C VAL A 915 19.24 -10.80 -14.35
N GLU A 916 20.12 -11.71 -13.95
CA GLU A 916 21.56 -11.48 -14.05
C GLU A 916 21.94 -11.60 -15.53
N GLN A 917 22.44 -10.52 -16.13
CA GLN A 917 23.00 -10.60 -17.47
C GLN A 917 24.35 -11.32 -17.37
N GLU A 918 24.39 -12.61 -17.73
CA GLU A 918 25.65 -13.34 -17.91
C GLU A 918 26.45 -12.86 -19.15
#